data_AF-A0AAQ1GIV4-F1
#
_entry.id   AF-A0AAQ1GIV4-F1
#
_cell.length_a   1.000
_cell.length_b   1.000
_cell.length_c   1.000
_cell.angle_alpha   90.00
_cell.angle_beta   90.00
_cell.angle_gamma   90.00
#
_symmetry.space_group_name_H-M   'P 1'
#
loop_
_entity.id
_entity.type
_entity.pdbx_description
1 polymer ?
#
loop_
_entity_poly.entity_id
_entity_poly.type
_entity_poly.pdbx_seq_one_letter_code
_entity_poly.pdbx_strand_id
1 'polypeptide(L)'
;MSTPIDTPTPEQGKCPFHAAAKTIAGSGTANLHWWPNQLRVDLLNQHSQRSNPLGEQFDYRAEFKKLDYDALKADLRTVLTDSQPWWPADWGTYAGLFIRMAWHSAGTYRMIDGRGGAGRGQQRFAPLNAWPDNVNLDKARRLLWPVKQKYGQKISWADLIVLAGNVALESAGFQTLGFAAGREDVWEPDMDVNWGDEAKWLTHRDPETLAKNPLSATEMGLIYVNPEGPNASGDPASAAAAIRATFGNMAMDDEEIVALIAGGHTLGKTHGAGSAENVSTDPEASSLDAQGLGWQSRFGSGAGADAITSGLEVVWTQTPTQWSNHFFENLFKYEWVQTRSPAGAIQFEAKDAPEIIPDPFDASKKRKPTMLVTDLTLRFDPEFEKISRRFLGDPQAFNEAFARAWFKLTHRDMGPKARYLGPEVPAQDLLWQDPLPAPVHQPSAADIADLKAKIAASGLSVSELVSVAWASASTFRGGDKRGGANGARIALAPQKDWDVNKDAVAVLPTLQAIQQASGKASLADVIVLAGVVGVEQAARAAGVEIDVPFAPGRVDARQDQTDIESVNVLEPRADGFRNYRSVQDGPAAEMLLIDKAQQLTLTAPEMTVLVGGLRVLGANAHGNRDGVLTGRPGVLSNDFFINLLDMGTAWKAADASSERFEGRDRKSAEVKYTGTRVDLVFGSNAVLRALAEVYASADAKEKFVNDFVAAWTRVMNLDRFDLV
;
A
#
# COMPACT_ATOMS: atom_id res chain seq x y z
N MET A 1 13.35 -7.65 -53.06
CA MET A 1 14.13 -8.84 -52.69
C MET A 1 15.12 -8.42 -51.62
N SER A 2 14.97 -8.98 -50.42
CA SER A 2 16.00 -9.29 -49.43
C SER A 2 15.28 -9.58 -48.12
N THR A 3 15.29 -10.86 -47.77
CA THR A 3 14.71 -11.51 -46.58
C THR A 3 15.24 -10.92 -45.27
N PRO A 4 14.41 -10.78 -44.22
CA PRO A 4 14.89 -10.66 -42.85
C PRO A 4 15.18 -12.06 -42.27
N ILE A 5 16.27 -12.13 -41.51
CA ILE A 5 16.71 -13.28 -40.73
C ILE A 5 15.91 -13.26 -39.41
N ASP A 6 15.17 -14.33 -39.14
CA ASP A 6 14.50 -14.61 -37.88
C ASP A 6 15.54 -14.82 -36.76
N THR A 7 15.43 -14.03 -35.69
CA THR A 7 15.96 -14.36 -34.37
C THR A 7 14.79 -14.83 -33.49
N PRO A 8 14.85 -16.02 -32.85
CA PRO A 8 13.76 -16.51 -32.02
C PRO A 8 13.69 -15.72 -30.71
N THR A 9 12.52 -15.16 -30.43
CA THR A 9 12.17 -14.53 -29.15
C THR A 9 11.93 -15.62 -28.08
N PRO A 10 12.26 -15.40 -26.79
CA PRO A 10 12.02 -16.40 -25.75
C PRO A 10 10.51 -16.63 -25.54
N GLU A 11 10.10 -17.90 -25.43
CA GLU A 11 8.70 -18.28 -25.21
C GLU A 11 8.17 -17.74 -23.86
N GLN A 12 7.34 -16.70 -23.94
CA GLN A 12 6.46 -16.27 -22.86
C GLN A 12 5.32 -17.29 -22.67
N GLY A 13 4.88 -17.46 -21.42
CA GLY A 13 3.86 -18.41 -20.99
C GLY A 13 2.61 -18.39 -21.86
N LYS A 14 2.53 -19.33 -22.80
CA LYS A 14 1.32 -19.61 -23.58
C LYS A 14 0.53 -20.67 -22.84
N CYS A 15 -0.76 -20.40 -22.64
CA CYS A 15 -1.74 -21.40 -22.21
C CYS A 15 -1.64 -22.62 -23.17
N PRO A 16 -1.46 -23.85 -22.68
CA PRO A 16 -1.06 -25.01 -23.50
C PRO A 16 -2.15 -25.54 -24.45
N PHE A 17 -3.32 -24.91 -24.53
CA PHE A 17 -4.44 -25.34 -25.37
C PHE A 17 -4.53 -24.53 -26.68
N HIS A 18 -3.58 -24.75 -27.59
CA HIS A 18 -3.72 -24.33 -28.99
C HIS A 18 -4.33 -25.44 -29.84
N ALA A 19 -5.63 -25.69 -29.70
CA ALA A 19 -6.43 -26.32 -30.76
C ALA A 19 -7.91 -25.94 -30.61
N ALA A 20 -8.44 -25.27 -31.64
CA ALA A 20 -9.81 -24.74 -31.81
C ALA A 20 -10.15 -23.47 -31.00
N ALA A 21 -9.89 -22.30 -31.61
CA ALA A 21 -10.49 -21.05 -31.16
C ALA A 21 -12.03 -21.13 -31.20
N LYS A 22 -12.67 -20.80 -30.07
CA LYS A 22 -13.67 -19.72 -29.93
C LYS A 22 -14.23 -19.73 -28.49
N THR A 23 -13.94 -18.69 -27.69
CA THR A 23 -14.89 -17.56 -27.50
C THR A 23 -14.43 -16.46 -26.50
N ILE A 24 -14.45 -15.20 -26.98
CA ILE A 24 -15.15 -13.95 -26.53
C ILE A 24 -15.03 -13.45 -25.06
N ALA A 25 -15.57 -12.24 -24.83
CA ALA A 25 -15.33 -11.23 -23.78
C ALA A 25 -13.90 -10.66 -23.75
N GLY A 26 -13.44 -10.14 -24.90
CA GLY A 26 -12.17 -9.41 -24.99
C GLY A 26 -10.92 -10.30 -25.16
N SER A 27 -11.08 -11.61 -25.28
CA SER A 27 -9.99 -12.53 -25.62
C SER A 27 -9.46 -12.29 -27.05
N GLY A 28 -8.13 -12.35 -27.22
CA GLY A 28 -7.41 -12.03 -28.45
C GLY A 28 -6.27 -11.04 -28.22
N THR A 29 -5.60 -10.61 -29.28
CA THR A 29 -4.52 -9.62 -29.20
C THR A 29 -5.07 -8.24 -28.81
N ALA A 30 -4.97 -7.88 -27.53
CA ALA A 30 -5.28 -6.55 -26.98
C ALA A 30 -4.17 -5.49 -27.22
N ASN A 31 -4.48 -4.22 -26.95
CA ASN A 31 -3.58 -3.07 -27.18
C ASN A 31 -2.18 -3.23 -26.55
N LEU A 32 -2.09 -3.72 -25.31
CA LEU A 32 -0.80 -3.91 -24.63
C LEU A 32 0.07 -5.00 -25.27
N HIS A 33 -0.48 -5.89 -26.09
CA HIS A 33 0.35 -6.82 -26.87
C HIS A 33 1.04 -6.12 -28.04
N TRP A 34 0.37 -5.15 -28.67
CA TRP A 34 0.95 -4.35 -29.76
C TRP A 34 1.88 -3.26 -29.23
N TRP A 35 1.52 -2.66 -28.10
CA TRP A 35 2.24 -1.56 -27.47
C TRP A 35 2.47 -1.86 -25.98
N PRO A 36 3.43 -2.74 -25.65
CA PRO A 36 3.68 -3.16 -24.27
C PRO A 36 4.14 -2.02 -23.36
N ASN A 37 4.72 -0.97 -23.93
CA ASN A 37 5.16 0.23 -23.21
C ASN A 37 4.11 1.34 -23.20
N GLN A 38 2.85 1.05 -23.60
CA GLN A 38 1.78 2.05 -23.59
C GLN A 38 1.43 2.44 -22.15
N LEU A 39 1.31 3.75 -21.90
CA LEU A 39 0.94 4.29 -20.60
C LEU A 39 -0.42 3.75 -20.12
N ARG A 40 -0.43 3.20 -18.90
CA ARG A 40 -1.59 2.55 -18.25
C ARG A 40 -2.53 3.54 -17.56
N VAL A 41 -3.15 4.41 -18.34
CA VAL A 41 -4.13 5.42 -17.86
C VAL A 41 -5.36 4.73 -17.21
N ASP A 42 -5.64 3.49 -17.59
CA ASP A 42 -6.74 2.67 -17.08
C ASP A 42 -6.66 2.40 -15.57
N LEU A 43 -5.46 2.45 -14.97
CA LEU A 43 -5.28 2.29 -13.52
C LEU A 43 -6.03 3.35 -12.71
N LEU A 44 -6.27 4.53 -13.29
CA LEU A 44 -7.00 5.63 -12.66
C LEU A 44 -8.53 5.44 -12.69
N ASN A 45 -9.01 4.30 -13.21
CA ASN A 45 -10.44 3.94 -13.19
C ASN A 45 -10.76 2.84 -12.17
N GLN A 46 -9.75 2.28 -11.50
CA GLN A 46 -9.97 1.24 -10.50
C GLN A 46 -10.68 1.76 -9.26
N HIS A 47 -11.39 0.85 -8.58
CA HIS A 47 -12.17 1.11 -7.37
C HIS A 47 -13.22 2.20 -7.58
N SER A 48 -13.74 2.30 -8.80
CA SER A 48 -14.82 3.21 -9.13
C SER A 48 -16.16 2.72 -8.57
N GLN A 49 -17.14 3.62 -8.52
CA GLN A 49 -18.50 3.27 -8.13
C GLN A 49 -19.18 2.28 -9.09
N ARG A 50 -18.62 2.07 -10.28
CA ARG A 50 -19.15 1.11 -11.27
C ARG A 50 -18.86 -0.34 -10.90
N SER A 51 -17.77 -0.61 -10.17
CA SER A 51 -17.42 -1.95 -9.68
C SER A 51 -17.92 -2.20 -8.26
N ASN A 52 -18.39 -1.17 -7.55
CA ASN A 52 -18.88 -1.27 -6.17
C ASN A 52 -20.37 -1.67 -6.10
N PRO A 53 -20.71 -2.86 -5.55
CA PRO A 53 -22.09 -3.31 -5.41
C PRO A 53 -22.87 -2.66 -4.25
N LEU A 54 -22.20 -1.92 -3.35
CA LEU A 54 -22.85 -1.31 -2.17
C LEU A 54 -23.47 0.05 -2.46
N GLY A 55 -23.09 0.67 -3.59
CA GLY A 55 -23.57 1.99 -4.02
C GLY A 55 -22.89 3.16 -3.29
N GLU A 56 -23.03 4.34 -3.88
CA GLU A 56 -22.32 5.57 -3.46
C GLU A 56 -22.69 6.08 -2.06
N GLN A 57 -23.87 5.70 -1.57
CA GLN A 57 -24.42 6.17 -0.29
C GLN A 57 -24.08 5.23 0.88
N PHE A 58 -23.36 4.14 0.62
CA PHE A 58 -22.96 3.21 1.67
C PHE A 58 -21.85 3.82 2.55
N ASP A 59 -22.06 3.81 3.86
CA ASP A 59 -21.09 4.26 4.86
C ASP A 59 -20.74 3.09 5.78
N TYR A 60 -19.53 2.55 5.61
CA TYR A 60 -19.05 1.44 6.40
C TYR A 60 -18.88 1.79 7.88
N ARG A 61 -18.45 3.02 8.20
CA ARG A 61 -18.32 3.46 9.59
C ARG A 61 -19.68 3.45 10.28
N ALA A 62 -20.73 3.92 9.59
CA ALA A 62 -22.09 3.90 10.10
C ALA A 62 -22.63 2.46 10.28
N GLU A 63 -22.36 1.55 9.35
CA GLU A 63 -22.77 0.14 9.48
C GLU A 63 -22.01 -0.61 10.56
N PHE A 64 -20.70 -0.42 10.68
CA PHE A 64 -19.88 -1.05 11.73
C PHE A 64 -20.34 -0.64 13.13
N LYS A 65 -20.76 0.62 13.34
CA LYS A 65 -21.31 1.06 14.64
C LYS A 65 -22.57 0.30 15.07
N LYS A 66 -23.26 -0.38 14.15
CA LYS A 66 -24.45 -1.20 14.44
C LYS A 66 -24.10 -2.66 14.76
N LEU A 67 -22.82 -3.03 14.69
CA LEU A 67 -22.33 -4.38 14.90
C LEU A 67 -22.36 -4.73 16.39
N ASP A 68 -22.87 -5.92 16.71
CA ASP A 68 -22.62 -6.54 18.01
C ASP A 68 -21.20 -7.14 18.01
N TYR A 69 -20.23 -6.35 18.46
CA TYR A 69 -18.81 -6.70 18.41
C TYR A 69 -18.46 -7.89 19.31
N ASP A 70 -19.10 -7.98 20.48
CA ASP A 70 -18.86 -9.07 21.43
C ASP A 70 -19.43 -10.40 20.88
N ALA A 71 -20.63 -10.37 20.29
CA ALA A 71 -21.19 -11.53 19.59
C ALA A 71 -20.32 -11.96 18.40
N LEU A 72 -19.76 -11.01 17.64
CA LEU A 72 -18.84 -11.32 16.54
C LEU A 72 -17.58 -12.05 17.06
N LYS A 73 -16.94 -11.56 18.13
CA LYS A 73 -15.77 -12.24 18.72
C LYS A 73 -16.15 -13.60 19.30
N ALA A 74 -17.35 -13.76 19.89
CA ALA A 74 -17.82 -15.05 20.38
C ALA A 74 -18.03 -16.07 19.25
N ASP A 75 -18.60 -15.65 18.12
CA ASP A 75 -18.73 -16.52 16.94
C ASP A 75 -17.37 -16.89 16.36
N LEU A 76 -16.41 -15.96 16.30
CA LEU A 76 -15.04 -16.25 15.87
C LEU A 76 -14.36 -17.28 16.77
N ARG A 77 -14.53 -17.19 18.09
CA ARG A 77 -14.05 -18.21 19.03
C ARG A 77 -14.70 -19.58 18.80
N THR A 78 -15.96 -19.59 18.40
CA THR A 78 -16.67 -20.83 18.04
C THR A 78 -16.08 -21.43 16.76
N VAL A 79 -15.89 -20.62 15.71
CA VAL A 79 -15.26 -21.09 14.47
C VAL A 79 -13.88 -21.68 14.72
N LEU A 80 -13.09 -21.10 15.63
CA LEU A 80 -11.76 -21.62 15.95
C LEU A 80 -11.77 -23.10 16.33
N THR A 81 -12.78 -23.58 17.05
CA THR A 81 -12.83 -24.97 17.56
C THR A 81 -13.89 -25.85 16.90
N ASP A 82 -14.72 -25.29 16.01
CA ASP A 82 -15.69 -26.04 15.21
C ASP A 82 -15.03 -26.63 13.95
N SER A 83 -14.26 -27.71 14.15
CA SER A 83 -13.51 -28.37 13.09
C SER A 83 -14.41 -28.91 11.98
N GLN A 84 -14.18 -28.46 10.75
CA GLN A 84 -14.92 -28.86 9.58
C GLN A 84 -14.29 -30.10 8.90
N PRO A 85 -15.07 -31.10 8.48
CA PRO A 85 -14.54 -32.33 7.87
C PRO A 85 -13.75 -32.11 6.57
N TRP A 86 -14.09 -31.07 5.81
CA TRP A 86 -13.43 -30.74 4.55
C TRP A 86 -12.07 -30.04 4.74
N TRP A 87 -11.78 -29.56 5.96
CA TRP A 87 -10.47 -29.04 6.34
C TRP A 87 -10.28 -29.18 7.86
N PRO A 88 -9.96 -30.37 8.38
CA PRO A 88 -9.88 -30.63 9.81
C PRO A 88 -8.88 -29.71 10.53
N ALA A 89 -9.24 -29.23 11.72
CA ALA A 89 -8.42 -28.34 12.52
C ALA A 89 -7.27 -29.09 13.23
N ASP A 90 -6.02 -28.63 13.07
CA ASP A 90 -4.88 -29.18 13.81
C ASP A 90 -5.09 -29.01 15.32
N TRP A 91 -4.91 -30.08 16.10
CA TRP A 91 -5.20 -30.11 17.54
C TRP A 91 -6.62 -29.65 17.92
N GLY A 92 -7.57 -29.71 16.98
CA GLY A 92 -8.94 -29.25 17.19
C GLY A 92 -9.11 -27.73 17.21
N THR A 93 -8.13 -26.95 16.72
CA THR A 93 -8.26 -25.49 16.60
C THR A 93 -7.64 -24.90 15.33
N TYR A 94 -8.28 -23.89 14.75
CA TYR A 94 -7.77 -23.13 13.60
C TYR A 94 -6.88 -21.95 13.98
N ALA A 95 -6.51 -21.80 15.27
CA ALA A 95 -5.80 -20.61 15.74
C ALA A 95 -4.54 -20.28 14.93
N GLY A 96 -3.62 -21.24 14.75
CA GLY A 96 -2.41 -21.04 13.94
C GLY A 96 -2.71 -20.68 12.49
N LEU A 97 -3.74 -21.28 11.89
CA LEU A 97 -4.16 -20.99 10.51
C LEU A 97 -4.68 -19.57 10.36
N PHE A 98 -5.49 -19.08 11.32
CA PHE A 98 -6.03 -17.72 11.28
C PHE A 98 -4.99 -16.65 11.60
N ILE A 99 -4.04 -16.95 12.49
CA ILE A 99 -2.87 -16.08 12.74
C ILE A 99 -2.06 -15.93 11.45
N ARG A 100 -1.73 -17.04 10.77
CA ARG A 100 -1.06 -17.01 9.47
C ARG A 100 -1.87 -16.22 8.43
N MET A 101 -3.18 -16.42 8.36
CA MET A 101 -4.02 -15.71 7.40
C MET A 101 -3.97 -14.19 7.61
N ALA A 102 -4.08 -13.73 8.85
CA ALA A 102 -3.98 -12.30 9.20
C ALA A 102 -2.57 -11.75 8.94
N TRP A 103 -1.53 -12.51 9.33
CA TRP A 103 -0.12 -12.21 9.03
C TRP A 103 0.10 -12.01 7.52
N HIS A 104 -0.31 -12.95 6.69
CA HIS A 104 -0.15 -12.89 5.23
C HIS A 104 -1.00 -11.78 4.60
N SER A 105 -2.15 -11.46 5.18
CA SER A 105 -2.98 -10.35 4.69
C SER A 105 -2.29 -9.01 4.92
N ALA A 106 -1.69 -8.81 6.10
CA ALA A 106 -0.99 -7.58 6.44
C ALA A 106 0.44 -7.53 5.87
N GLY A 107 1.06 -8.69 5.68
CA GLY A 107 2.47 -8.89 5.36
C GLY A 107 2.88 -8.54 3.93
N THR A 108 1.98 -8.04 3.09
CA THR A 108 2.34 -7.63 1.70
C THR A 108 2.70 -6.14 1.61
N TYR A 109 2.55 -5.40 2.71
CA TYR A 109 2.76 -3.95 2.77
C TYR A 109 4.19 -3.54 2.41
N ARG A 110 4.36 -2.38 1.76
CA ARG A 110 5.67 -1.78 1.50
C ARG A 110 5.65 -0.32 1.87
N MET A 111 6.62 0.12 2.68
CA MET A 111 6.63 1.48 3.22
C MET A 111 6.99 2.54 2.17
N ILE A 112 7.73 2.16 1.12
CA ILE A 112 8.22 3.11 0.11
C ILE A 112 7.07 3.65 -0.73
N ASP A 113 6.13 2.80 -1.17
CA ASP A 113 4.97 3.21 -1.99
C ASP A 113 3.64 3.19 -1.22
N GLY A 114 3.58 2.59 -0.02
CA GLY A 114 2.37 2.47 0.79
C GLY A 114 1.34 1.48 0.23
N ARG A 115 1.77 0.57 -0.67
CA ARG A 115 0.91 -0.45 -1.31
C ARG A 115 0.97 -1.77 -0.54
N GLY A 116 0.07 -2.69 -0.88
CA GLY A 116 -0.13 -3.95 -0.15
C GLY A 116 -0.78 -3.72 1.22
N GLY A 117 -0.64 -4.70 2.11
CA GLY A 117 -1.26 -4.67 3.44
C GLY A 117 -2.69 -5.21 3.48
N ALA A 118 -3.29 -5.16 4.67
CA ALA A 118 -4.61 -5.73 4.95
C ALA A 118 -5.77 -4.75 4.68
N GLY A 119 -5.47 -3.47 4.45
CA GLY A 119 -6.41 -2.34 4.47
C GLY A 119 -7.51 -2.38 3.43
N ARG A 120 -7.39 -3.24 2.40
CA ARG A 120 -8.38 -3.45 1.33
C ARG A 120 -8.90 -4.89 1.25
N GLY A 121 -8.37 -5.80 2.08
CA GLY A 121 -8.74 -7.22 2.03
C GLY A 121 -8.32 -7.93 0.74
N GLN A 122 -7.28 -7.46 0.05
CA GLN A 122 -6.86 -7.93 -1.27
C GLN A 122 -6.42 -9.41 -1.32
N GLN A 123 -6.17 -10.06 -0.18
CA GLN A 123 -5.87 -11.50 -0.13
C GLN A 123 -6.98 -12.39 -0.74
N ARG A 124 -8.20 -11.85 -0.94
CA ARG A 124 -9.30 -12.55 -1.61
C ARG A 124 -9.34 -12.42 -3.13
N PHE A 125 -8.43 -11.65 -3.72
CA PHE A 125 -8.33 -11.43 -5.17
C PHE A 125 -6.95 -11.82 -5.70
N ALA A 126 -6.87 -11.99 -7.01
CA ALA A 126 -5.61 -12.18 -7.71
C ALA A 126 -4.70 -10.94 -7.58
N PRO A 127 -3.37 -11.09 -7.59
CA PRO A 127 -2.66 -12.37 -7.58
C PRO A 127 -2.53 -13.00 -6.18
N LEU A 128 -2.85 -12.25 -5.12
CA LEU A 128 -2.57 -12.66 -3.73
C LEU A 128 -3.33 -13.92 -3.32
N ASN A 129 -4.55 -14.12 -3.79
CA ASN A 129 -5.32 -15.33 -3.51
C ASN A 129 -4.69 -16.61 -4.05
N ALA A 130 -3.71 -16.50 -4.95
CA ALA A 130 -3.06 -17.59 -5.69
C ALA A 130 -1.54 -17.65 -5.52
N TRP A 131 -0.94 -16.75 -4.73
CA TRP A 131 0.49 -16.79 -4.45
C TRP A 131 0.90 -18.12 -3.78
N PRO A 132 2.08 -18.69 -4.11
CA PRO A 132 2.58 -19.90 -3.46
C PRO A 132 2.66 -19.82 -1.94
N ASP A 133 2.97 -18.65 -1.39
CA ASP A 133 3.04 -18.49 0.07
C ASP A 133 1.64 -18.36 0.72
N ASN A 134 0.59 -18.20 -0.08
CA ASN A 134 -0.80 -18.15 0.37
C ASN A 134 -1.55 -19.48 0.19
N VAL A 135 -0.84 -20.57 -0.13
CA VAL A 135 -1.42 -21.92 -0.23
C VAL A 135 -2.26 -22.24 1.01
N ASN A 136 -3.46 -22.76 0.76
CA ASN A 136 -4.49 -23.13 1.72
C ASN A 136 -5.11 -21.98 2.55
N LEU A 137 -4.73 -20.71 2.33
CA LEU A 137 -5.44 -19.58 2.95
C LEU A 137 -6.81 -19.33 2.30
N ASP A 138 -7.08 -19.88 1.12
CA ASP A 138 -8.43 -20.00 0.56
C ASP A 138 -9.36 -20.80 1.49
N LYS A 139 -8.84 -21.87 2.13
CA LYS A 139 -9.57 -22.65 3.15
C LYS A 139 -9.84 -21.81 4.39
N ALA A 140 -8.83 -21.07 4.87
CA ALA A 140 -8.97 -20.18 6.04
C ALA A 140 -10.05 -19.12 5.83
N ARG A 141 -10.03 -18.42 4.68
CA ARG A 141 -11.08 -17.45 4.33
C ARG A 141 -12.45 -18.10 4.21
N ARG A 142 -12.52 -19.33 3.66
CA ARG A 142 -13.78 -20.07 3.53
C ARG A 142 -14.38 -20.46 4.88
N LEU A 143 -13.56 -20.79 5.88
CA LEU A 143 -14.01 -21.05 7.26
C LEU A 143 -14.68 -19.83 7.90
N LEU A 144 -14.27 -18.61 7.52
CA LEU A 144 -14.85 -17.37 8.02
C LEU A 144 -16.12 -16.92 7.28
N TRP A 145 -16.46 -17.54 6.14
CA TRP A 145 -17.63 -17.15 5.35
C TRP A 145 -18.94 -17.16 6.13
N PRO A 146 -19.27 -18.18 6.95
CA PRO A 146 -20.50 -18.16 7.74
C PRO A 146 -20.61 -16.96 8.69
N VAL A 147 -19.47 -16.50 9.24
CA VAL A 147 -19.42 -15.29 10.08
C VAL A 147 -19.66 -14.05 9.23
N LYS A 148 -18.95 -13.89 8.10
CA LYS A 148 -19.20 -12.78 7.16
C LYS A 148 -20.66 -12.75 6.69
N GLN A 149 -21.25 -13.91 6.41
CA GLN A 149 -22.63 -14.04 5.99
C GLN A 149 -23.59 -13.58 7.09
N LYS A 150 -23.36 -13.99 8.35
CA LYS A 150 -24.19 -13.60 9.51
C LYS A 150 -24.18 -12.10 9.76
N TYR A 151 -23.02 -11.44 9.67
CA TYR A 151 -22.89 -10.02 10.00
C TYR A 151 -23.02 -9.08 8.79
N GLY A 152 -23.00 -9.61 7.57
CA GLY A 152 -23.26 -8.85 6.35
C GLY A 152 -22.31 -7.66 6.20
N GLN A 153 -22.84 -6.49 5.88
CA GLN A 153 -22.05 -5.28 5.63
C GLN A 153 -21.61 -4.52 6.89
N LYS A 154 -21.95 -5.03 8.08
CA LYS A 154 -21.48 -4.44 9.35
C LYS A 154 -20.03 -4.78 9.66
N ILE A 155 -19.44 -5.74 8.94
CA ILE A 155 -18.02 -6.09 9.02
C ILE A 155 -17.52 -6.40 7.61
N SER A 156 -16.42 -5.75 7.20
CA SER A 156 -15.76 -6.03 5.93
C SER A 156 -14.94 -7.32 6.01
N TRP A 157 -14.60 -7.92 4.86
CA TRP A 157 -13.63 -9.01 4.83
C TRP A 157 -12.25 -8.54 5.31
N ALA A 158 -11.85 -7.32 4.96
CA ALA A 158 -10.59 -6.73 5.39
C ALA A 158 -10.46 -6.69 6.92
N ASP A 159 -11.49 -6.23 7.65
CA ASP A 159 -11.49 -6.23 9.11
C ASP A 159 -11.67 -7.64 9.69
N LEU A 160 -12.53 -8.48 9.10
CA LEU A 160 -12.80 -9.82 9.60
C LEU A 160 -11.56 -10.73 9.58
N ILE A 161 -10.74 -10.65 8.52
CA ILE A 161 -9.52 -11.44 8.39
C ILE A 161 -8.53 -11.10 9.51
N VAL A 162 -8.33 -9.81 9.78
CA VAL A 162 -7.42 -9.35 10.83
C VAL A 162 -7.97 -9.68 12.21
N LEU A 163 -9.27 -9.42 12.45
CA LEU A 163 -9.90 -9.72 13.73
C LEU A 163 -9.85 -11.21 14.06
N ALA A 164 -10.01 -12.10 13.08
CA ALA A 164 -9.87 -13.54 13.28
C ALA A 164 -8.48 -13.93 13.79
N GLY A 165 -7.41 -13.29 13.29
CA GLY A 165 -6.05 -13.46 13.81
C GLY A 165 -5.89 -12.96 15.25
N ASN A 166 -6.45 -11.79 15.57
CA ASN A 166 -6.45 -11.27 16.94
C ASN A 166 -7.20 -12.20 17.91
N VAL A 167 -8.40 -12.65 17.54
CA VAL A 167 -9.20 -13.58 18.37
C VAL A 167 -8.49 -14.93 18.53
N ALA A 168 -7.76 -15.39 17.51
CA ALA A 168 -6.94 -16.60 17.60
C ALA A 168 -5.81 -16.46 18.64
N LEU A 169 -5.08 -15.34 18.63
CA LEU A 169 -4.06 -15.04 19.64
C LEU A 169 -4.66 -14.98 21.05
N GLU A 170 -5.77 -14.26 21.23
CA GLU A 170 -6.48 -14.16 22.51
C GLU A 170 -6.94 -15.53 23.02
N SER A 171 -7.46 -16.38 22.13
CA SER A 171 -7.93 -17.73 22.48
C SER A 171 -6.80 -18.69 22.84
N ALA A 172 -5.59 -18.43 22.34
CA ALA A 172 -4.37 -19.13 22.74
C ALA A 172 -3.78 -18.60 24.06
N GLY A 173 -4.38 -17.58 24.68
CA GLY A 173 -3.91 -17.00 25.95
C GLY A 173 -2.94 -15.83 25.80
N PHE A 174 -2.77 -15.26 24.60
CA PHE A 174 -1.98 -14.06 24.38
C PHE A 174 -2.84 -12.79 24.49
N GLN A 175 -2.40 -11.81 25.28
CA GLN A 175 -3.08 -10.52 25.37
C GLN A 175 -2.59 -9.58 24.26
N THR A 176 -3.43 -9.36 23.25
CA THR A 176 -3.14 -8.37 22.20
C THR A 176 -3.18 -6.95 22.75
N LEU A 177 -2.54 -6.00 22.06
CA LEU A 177 -2.60 -4.58 22.46
C LEU A 177 -4.02 -4.00 22.29
N GLY A 178 -4.81 -4.57 21.38
CA GLY A 178 -6.13 -4.11 20.99
C GLY A 178 -6.40 -4.39 19.50
N PHE A 179 -7.51 -3.85 19.00
CA PHE A 179 -7.92 -3.97 17.60
C PHE A 179 -8.69 -2.72 17.17
N ALA A 180 -8.49 -2.33 15.91
CA ALA A 180 -9.32 -1.33 15.25
C ALA A 180 -9.85 -1.85 13.91
N ALA A 181 -11.15 -1.68 13.72
CA ALA A 181 -11.83 -1.79 12.44
C ALA A 181 -11.81 -0.46 11.68
N GLY A 182 -12.36 -0.45 10.47
CA GLY A 182 -12.43 0.72 9.58
C GLY A 182 -11.79 0.49 8.21
N ARG A 183 -11.48 -0.77 7.87
CA ARG A 183 -11.02 -1.15 6.53
C ARG A 183 -12.25 -1.41 5.67
N GLU A 184 -12.40 -0.67 4.59
CA GLU A 184 -13.49 -0.89 3.64
C GLU A 184 -13.11 -1.98 2.63
N ASP A 185 -14.08 -2.78 2.23
CA ASP A 185 -13.89 -3.78 1.18
C ASP A 185 -13.80 -3.12 -0.20
N VAL A 186 -12.91 -3.64 -1.05
CA VAL A 186 -12.84 -3.31 -2.48
C VAL A 186 -13.41 -4.44 -3.36
N TRP A 187 -13.57 -4.22 -4.66
CA TRP A 187 -14.36 -5.13 -5.51
C TRP A 187 -13.62 -5.64 -6.73
N GLU A 188 -12.34 -5.32 -6.83
CA GLU A 188 -11.46 -5.71 -7.92
C GLU A 188 -10.00 -5.75 -7.43
N PRO A 189 -9.11 -6.51 -8.10
CA PRO A 189 -7.71 -6.59 -7.74
C PRO A 189 -6.99 -5.25 -7.90
N ASP A 190 -6.03 -4.96 -7.03
CA ASP A 190 -5.12 -3.82 -7.17
C ASP A 190 -4.15 -4.08 -8.34
N MET A 191 -4.38 -3.45 -9.51
CA MET A 191 -3.56 -3.65 -10.74
C MET A 191 -2.38 -2.66 -10.81
N ASP A 192 -2.32 -1.78 -9.83
CA ASP A 192 -1.41 -0.67 -9.62
C ASP A 192 -0.22 -1.05 -8.73
N VAL A 193 -0.13 -2.31 -8.27
CA VAL A 193 1.01 -2.80 -7.49
C VAL A 193 2.02 -3.52 -8.39
N ASN A 194 3.24 -3.00 -8.44
CA ASN A 194 4.36 -3.73 -9.03
C ASN A 194 4.98 -4.71 -8.00
N TRP A 195 4.60 -5.99 -8.12
CA TRP A 195 5.14 -7.08 -7.30
C TRP A 195 6.52 -7.58 -7.74
N GLY A 196 7.02 -7.11 -8.89
CA GLY A 196 8.26 -7.50 -9.55
C GLY A 196 8.06 -7.89 -11.03
N ASP A 197 9.15 -7.98 -11.77
CA ASP A 197 9.14 -8.21 -13.23
C ASP A 197 9.30 -9.69 -13.61
N GLU A 198 9.36 -10.59 -12.63
CA GLU A 198 9.60 -12.01 -12.84
C GLU A 198 8.39 -12.69 -13.50
N ALA A 199 8.65 -13.45 -14.56
CA ALA A 199 7.62 -14.21 -15.28
C ALA A 199 7.30 -15.58 -14.66
N LYS A 200 7.96 -15.94 -13.55
CA LYS A 200 7.79 -17.23 -12.85
C LYS A 200 7.72 -17.02 -11.35
N TRP A 201 6.78 -17.72 -10.71
CA TRP A 201 6.72 -17.81 -9.25
C TRP A 201 8.02 -18.33 -8.66
N LEU A 202 8.33 -17.87 -7.45
CA LEU A 202 9.50 -18.26 -6.67
C LEU A 202 10.86 -17.99 -7.35
N THR A 203 10.88 -17.05 -8.30
CA THR A 203 12.14 -16.55 -8.87
C THR A 203 12.83 -15.65 -7.82
N HIS A 204 14.08 -15.98 -7.49
CA HIS A 204 14.85 -15.34 -6.43
C HIS A 204 15.40 -13.96 -6.80
N ARG A 205 15.49 -13.10 -5.79
CA ARG A 205 16.08 -11.76 -5.82
C ARG A 205 17.12 -11.65 -4.71
N ASP A 206 18.28 -11.10 -5.07
CA ASP A 206 19.34 -10.85 -4.09
C ASP A 206 18.93 -9.74 -3.09
N PRO A 207 19.21 -9.90 -1.78
CA PRO A 207 18.88 -8.90 -0.76
C PRO A 207 19.42 -7.50 -1.04
N GLU A 208 20.61 -7.40 -1.66
CA GLU A 208 21.20 -6.11 -2.05
C GLU A 208 20.33 -5.33 -3.05
N THR A 209 19.57 -6.04 -3.89
CA THR A 209 18.63 -5.45 -4.86
C THR A 209 17.39 -4.91 -4.14
N LEU A 210 16.95 -5.55 -3.06
CA LEU A 210 15.80 -5.12 -2.26
C LEU A 210 16.09 -3.86 -1.44
N ALA A 211 17.32 -3.71 -0.94
CA ALA A 211 17.73 -2.56 -0.13
C ALA A 211 17.63 -1.20 -0.87
N LYS A 212 17.46 -1.21 -2.21
CA LYS A 212 17.38 -0.01 -3.06
C LYS A 212 16.06 0.10 -3.85
N ASN A 213 15.08 -0.74 -3.55
CA ASN A 213 13.84 -0.87 -4.32
C ASN A 213 12.63 -0.94 -3.36
N PRO A 214 11.44 -0.42 -3.72
CA PRO A 214 10.21 -0.68 -2.97
C PRO A 214 9.88 -2.16 -2.73
N LEU A 215 10.49 -3.13 -3.45
CA LEU A 215 10.26 -4.56 -3.27
C LEU A 215 10.55 -5.07 -1.85
N SER A 216 9.61 -5.81 -1.25
CA SER A 216 9.70 -6.29 0.13
C SER A 216 9.69 -7.82 0.29
N ALA A 217 9.91 -8.57 -0.80
CA ALA A 217 10.02 -10.02 -0.77
C ALA A 217 11.20 -10.53 -1.61
N THR A 218 11.90 -11.56 -1.13
CA THR A 218 13.06 -12.16 -1.83
C THR A 218 12.67 -12.96 -3.07
N GLU A 219 11.41 -13.36 -3.19
CA GLU A 219 10.93 -14.16 -4.30
C GLU A 219 9.53 -13.69 -4.70
N MET A 220 9.26 -13.72 -6.00
CA MET A 220 7.92 -13.44 -6.51
C MET A 220 6.93 -14.47 -5.98
N GLY A 221 5.90 -14.01 -5.26
CA GLY A 221 4.89 -14.89 -4.66
C GLY A 221 5.14 -15.31 -3.21
N LEU A 222 6.23 -14.85 -2.59
CA LEU A 222 6.45 -14.91 -1.14
C LEU A 222 5.98 -13.64 -0.43
N ILE A 223 5.64 -13.76 0.86
CA ILE A 223 5.35 -12.60 1.69
C ILE A 223 6.65 -11.85 2.04
N TYR A 224 7.67 -12.55 2.56
CA TYR A 224 8.95 -11.95 2.96
C TYR A 224 10.15 -12.70 2.38
N VAL A 225 10.53 -13.82 2.98
CA VAL A 225 11.75 -14.56 2.67
C VAL A 225 11.46 -16.04 2.45
N ASN A 226 12.37 -16.72 1.77
CA ASN A 226 12.30 -18.17 1.62
C ASN A 226 12.60 -18.87 2.96
N PRO A 227 11.70 -19.74 3.48
CA PRO A 227 11.86 -20.40 4.77
C PRO A 227 13.00 -21.45 4.79
N GLU A 228 13.50 -21.86 3.63
CA GLU A 228 14.68 -22.73 3.47
C GLU A 228 16.01 -21.93 3.38
N GLY A 229 15.93 -20.60 3.58
CA GLY A 229 17.04 -19.66 3.39
C GLY A 229 17.12 -19.14 1.95
N PRO A 230 17.89 -18.05 1.70
CA PRO A 230 18.10 -17.52 0.35
C PRO A 230 18.52 -18.61 -0.64
N ASN A 231 17.82 -18.73 -1.78
CA ASN A 231 18.03 -19.80 -2.76
C ASN A 231 17.97 -21.23 -2.19
N ALA A 232 17.18 -21.46 -1.13
CA ALA A 232 17.12 -22.72 -0.40
C ALA A 232 18.51 -23.21 0.06
N SER A 233 19.35 -22.30 0.58
CA SER A 233 20.72 -22.60 1.02
C SER A 233 20.80 -23.61 2.16
N GLY A 234 19.77 -23.66 3.02
CA GLY A 234 19.80 -24.40 4.28
C GLY A 234 20.70 -23.79 5.35
N ASP A 235 21.34 -22.66 5.10
CA ASP A 235 22.26 -22.00 6.03
C ASP A 235 21.53 -20.98 6.92
N PRO A 236 21.41 -21.24 8.24
CA PRO A 236 20.77 -20.30 9.17
C PRO A 236 21.44 -18.93 9.22
N ALA A 237 22.74 -18.82 8.96
CA ALA A 237 23.44 -17.54 9.01
C ALA A 237 23.16 -16.67 7.78
N SER A 238 22.73 -17.26 6.65
CA SER A 238 22.62 -16.53 5.39
C SER A 238 21.34 -15.72 5.24
N ALA A 239 20.29 -15.99 6.03
CA ALA A 239 18.98 -15.36 5.86
C ALA A 239 18.84 -13.98 6.54
N ALA A 240 19.73 -13.60 7.46
CA ALA A 240 19.54 -12.42 8.30
C ALA A 240 19.46 -11.11 7.50
N ALA A 241 20.33 -10.94 6.51
CA ALA A 241 20.31 -9.76 5.63
C ALA A 241 19.00 -9.68 4.81
N ALA A 242 18.50 -10.82 4.34
CA ALA A 242 17.25 -10.90 3.61
C ALA A 242 16.04 -10.56 4.50
N ILE A 243 16.02 -11.09 5.74
CA ILE A 243 14.99 -10.79 6.73
C ILE A 243 14.98 -9.29 7.04
N ARG A 244 16.13 -8.69 7.36
CA ARG A 244 16.21 -7.24 7.62
C ARG A 244 15.78 -6.39 6.43
N ALA A 245 16.24 -6.71 5.22
CA ALA A 245 15.89 -5.93 4.04
C ALA A 245 14.38 -5.98 3.76
N THR A 246 13.77 -7.16 3.84
CA THR A 246 12.34 -7.35 3.57
C THR A 246 11.47 -6.72 4.64
N PHE A 247 11.69 -7.06 5.91
CA PHE A 247 10.94 -6.49 7.04
C PHE A 247 11.17 -4.98 7.21
N GLY A 248 12.40 -4.52 6.96
CA GLY A 248 12.74 -3.09 6.93
C GLY A 248 11.92 -2.35 5.87
N ASN A 249 11.82 -2.88 4.65
CA ASN A 249 10.92 -2.34 3.61
C ASN A 249 9.44 -2.43 3.97
N MET A 250 9.07 -3.16 5.03
CA MET A 250 7.73 -3.20 5.59
C MET A 250 7.61 -2.43 6.92
N ALA A 251 8.56 -1.53 7.21
CA ALA A 251 8.62 -0.70 8.40
C ALA A 251 8.70 -1.49 9.72
N MET A 252 9.47 -2.57 9.78
CA MET A 252 9.76 -3.32 11.00
C MET A 252 11.25 -3.29 11.34
N ASP A 253 11.59 -2.97 12.57
CA ASP A 253 12.98 -3.02 13.08
C ASP A 253 13.38 -4.41 13.60
N ASP A 254 14.64 -4.58 14.03
CA ASP A 254 15.16 -5.87 14.51
C ASP A 254 14.40 -6.43 15.73
N GLU A 255 13.91 -5.58 16.64
CA GLU A 255 13.14 -6.03 17.81
C GLU A 255 11.76 -6.52 17.39
N GLU A 256 11.10 -5.77 16.51
CA GLU A 256 9.79 -6.11 15.93
C GLU A 256 9.89 -7.38 15.06
N ILE A 257 10.97 -7.54 14.28
CA ILE A 257 11.25 -8.75 13.48
C ILE A 257 11.29 -9.98 14.37
N VAL A 258 12.15 -9.98 15.39
CA VAL A 258 12.33 -11.13 16.29
C VAL A 258 11.01 -11.41 17.03
N ALA A 259 10.33 -10.37 17.51
CA ALA A 259 9.05 -10.52 18.21
C ALA A 259 7.97 -11.14 17.32
N LEU A 260 7.84 -10.68 16.06
CA LEU A 260 6.83 -11.18 15.12
C LEU A 260 7.09 -12.64 14.71
N ILE A 261 8.34 -12.98 14.36
CA ILE A 261 8.68 -14.34 13.93
C ILE A 261 8.48 -15.32 15.09
N ALA A 262 9.10 -15.04 16.25
CA ALA A 262 9.00 -15.93 17.41
C ALA A 262 7.57 -15.99 17.98
N GLY A 263 6.84 -14.87 17.99
CA GLY A 263 5.46 -14.82 18.46
C GLY A 263 4.51 -15.61 17.55
N GLY A 264 4.61 -15.42 16.24
CA GLY A 264 3.84 -16.20 15.26
C GLY A 264 4.15 -17.69 15.37
N HIS A 265 5.43 -18.07 15.40
CA HIS A 265 5.89 -19.47 15.45
C HIS A 265 5.80 -20.10 16.84
N THR A 266 5.27 -19.39 17.84
CA THR A 266 4.88 -20.02 19.11
C THR A 266 3.66 -20.93 18.93
N LEU A 267 2.84 -20.68 17.91
CA LEU A 267 1.53 -21.29 17.69
C LEU A 267 1.45 -21.99 16.32
N GLY A 268 0.78 -23.14 16.28
CA GLY A 268 0.49 -23.88 15.05
C GLY A 268 1.65 -24.75 14.54
N LYS A 269 1.64 -24.98 13.22
CA LYS A 269 2.62 -25.78 12.48
C LYS A 269 2.67 -25.41 11.00
N THR A 270 3.69 -25.90 10.30
CA THR A 270 3.71 -25.96 8.83
C THR A 270 3.12 -27.29 8.33
N HIS A 271 2.87 -27.43 7.02
CA HIS A 271 2.32 -28.67 6.44
C HIS A 271 3.11 -29.12 5.20
N GLY A 272 3.64 -30.34 5.28
CA GLY A 272 4.51 -30.94 4.28
C GLY A 272 4.44 -32.46 4.31
N ALA A 273 3.25 -33.02 4.48
CA ALA A 273 3.03 -34.46 4.67
C ALA A 273 3.46 -35.34 3.49
N GLY A 274 3.58 -34.77 2.29
CA GLY A 274 4.03 -35.45 1.08
C GLY A 274 4.45 -34.49 -0.03
N SER A 275 4.89 -35.05 -1.16
CA SER A 275 5.41 -34.28 -2.30
C SER A 275 4.41 -33.24 -2.83
N ALA A 276 4.93 -32.04 -3.16
CA ALA A 276 4.17 -30.95 -3.77
C ALA A 276 3.55 -31.34 -5.13
N GLU A 277 4.05 -32.39 -5.80
CA GLU A 277 3.44 -32.92 -7.03
C GLU A 277 1.98 -33.35 -6.83
N ASN A 278 1.57 -33.66 -5.61
CA ASN A 278 0.22 -34.06 -5.27
C ASN A 278 -0.77 -32.88 -5.20
N VAL A 279 -0.27 -31.66 -5.14
CA VAL A 279 -1.07 -30.44 -5.01
C VAL A 279 -1.48 -29.95 -6.40
N SER A 280 -2.77 -29.69 -6.60
CA SER A 280 -3.33 -29.18 -7.86
C SER A 280 -3.01 -27.70 -8.08
N THR A 281 -3.54 -27.14 -9.16
CA THR A 281 -3.43 -25.72 -9.49
C THR A 281 -3.99 -24.80 -8.40
N ASP A 282 -3.50 -23.55 -8.38
CA ASP A 282 -3.98 -22.48 -7.51
C ASP A 282 -5.44 -22.10 -7.80
N PRO A 283 -6.08 -21.25 -6.96
CA PRO A 283 -7.49 -20.90 -7.12
C PRO A 283 -7.86 -20.24 -8.45
N GLU A 284 -6.97 -19.46 -9.07
CA GLU A 284 -7.26 -18.76 -10.35
C GLU A 284 -7.13 -19.70 -11.56
N ALA A 285 -6.37 -20.78 -11.42
CA ALA A 285 -6.22 -21.84 -12.43
C ALA A 285 -7.01 -23.12 -12.10
N SER A 286 -7.87 -23.10 -11.09
CA SER A 286 -8.71 -24.23 -10.69
C SER A 286 -9.99 -24.32 -11.51
N SER A 287 -10.58 -25.51 -11.57
CA SER A 287 -11.84 -25.74 -12.27
C SER A 287 -13.03 -25.10 -11.54
N LEU A 288 -14.12 -24.82 -12.26
CA LEU A 288 -15.29 -24.13 -11.72
C LEU A 288 -15.95 -24.87 -10.55
N ASP A 289 -15.89 -26.19 -10.53
CA ASP A 289 -16.41 -27.04 -9.45
C ASP A 289 -15.62 -26.89 -8.13
N ALA A 290 -14.39 -26.36 -8.17
CA ALA A 290 -13.64 -25.99 -6.97
C ALA A 290 -14.21 -24.74 -6.27
N GLN A 291 -15.11 -23.98 -6.94
CA GLN A 291 -15.83 -22.83 -6.37
C GLN A 291 -14.89 -21.83 -5.66
N GLY A 292 -13.81 -21.44 -6.33
CA GLY A 292 -12.83 -20.46 -5.85
C GLY A 292 -11.87 -20.97 -4.77
N LEU A 293 -11.84 -22.29 -4.52
CA LEU A 293 -10.74 -22.94 -3.81
C LEU A 293 -9.69 -23.45 -4.81
N GLY A 294 -8.49 -23.71 -4.32
CA GLY A 294 -7.39 -24.30 -5.10
C GLY A 294 -6.55 -25.26 -4.28
N TRP A 295 -5.41 -25.68 -4.84
CA TRP A 295 -4.41 -26.53 -4.17
C TRP A 295 -5.01 -27.82 -3.58
N GLN A 296 -5.98 -28.43 -4.26
CA GLN A 296 -6.53 -29.71 -3.85
C GLN A 296 -5.41 -30.75 -3.91
N SER A 297 -5.20 -31.48 -2.81
CA SER A 297 -4.17 -32.51 -2.73
C SER A 297 -4.76 -33.89 -2.97
N ARG A 298 -4.09 -34.69 -3.81
CA ARG A 298 -4.39 -36.12 -3.98
C ARG A 298 -3.63 -37.03 -3.02
N PHE A 299 -2.83 -36.46 -2.11
CA PHE A 299 -2.07 -37.23 -1.12
C PHE A 299 -2.96 -37.61 0.06
N GLY A 300 -3.12 -38.91 0.32
CA GLY A 300 -3.98 -39.40 1.39
C GLY A 300 -5.41 -38.84 1.28
N SER A 301 -5.91 -38.24 2.36
CA SER A 301 -7.19 -37.52 2.41
C SER A 301 -7.16 -36.12 1.78
N GLY A 302 -5.97 -35.58 1.50
CA GLY A 302 -5.77 -34.23 0.97
C GLY A 302 -5.89 -33.10 1.99
N ALA A 303 -6.19 -33.42 3.25
CA ALA A 303 -6.36 -32.47 4.36
C ALA A 303 -5.93 -33.11 5.70
N GLY A 304 -6.03 -32.37 6.80
CA GLY A 304 -5.70 -32.89 8.14
C GLY A 304 -4.26 -33.41 8.21
N ALA A 305 -4.09 -34.66 8.63
CA ALA A 305 -2.76 -35.30 8.75
C ALA A 305 -2.00 -35.39 7.42
N ASP A 306 -2.71 -35.34 6.28
CA ASP A 306 -2.14 -35.43 4.93
C ASP A 306 -2.00 -34.05 4.24
N ALA A 307 -2.20 -32.96 4.99
CA ALA A 307 -2.14 -31.61 4.42
C ALA A 307 -0.74 -31.27 3.89
N ILE A 308 -0.72 -30.56 2.76
CA ILE A 308 0.49 -30.03 2.12
C ILE A 308 0.24 -28.54 1.84
N THR A 309 1.09 -27.68 2.40
CA THR A 309 1.03 -26.22 2.23
C THR A 309 2.36 -25.70 1.74
N SER A 310 3.38 -25.62 2.61
CA SER A 310 4.71 -25.12 2.27
C SER A 310 5.67 -26.22 1.86
N GLY A 311 5.33 -27.49 2.11
CA GLY A 311 6.25 -28.62 1.97
C GLY A 311 7.14 -28.83 3.20
N LEU A 312 7.18 -27.90 4.16
CA LEU A 312 7.86 -28.07 5.44
C LEU A 312 6.93 -28.76 6.44
N GLU A 313 7.48 -29.59 7.35
CA GLU A 313 6.70 -30.31 8.37
C GLU A 313 7.30 -30.05 9.75
N VAL A 314 7.13 -28.81 10.23
CA VAL A 314 7.69 -28.25 11.46
C VAL A 314 6.59 -27.94 12.47
N VAL A 315 6.84 -28.30 13.72
CA VAL A 315 6.07 -27.91 14.89
C VAL A 315 7.05 -27.40 15.95
N TRP A 316 6.91 -26.13 16.30
CA TRP A 316 7.91 -25.40 17.09
C TRP A 316 7.83 -25.65 18.60
N THR A 317 6.64 -25.85 19.14
CA THR A 317 6.39 -25.85 20.59
C THR A 317 5.64 -27.11 21.05
N GLN A 318 5.78 -27.43 22.34
CA GLN A 318 5.12 -28.53 23.01
C GLN A 318 3.63 -28.23 23.27
N THR A 319 3.22 -26.97 23.17
CA THR A 319 1.85 -26.49 23.33
C THR A 319 1.43 -25.61 22.14
N PRO A 320 1.26 -26.18 20.93
CA PRO A 320 1.06 -25.40 19.69
C PRO A 320 -0.21 -24.56 19.67
N THR A 321 -1.11 -24.74 20.62
CA THR A 321 -2.39 -24.02 20.73
C THR A 321 -2.43 -23.06 21.92
N GLN A 322 -1.31 -22.90 22.64
CA GLN A 322 -1.22 -22.05 23.85
C GLN A 322 0.04 -21.19 23.78
N TRP A 323 -0.13 -19.90 24.08
CA TRP A 323 0.96 -18.95 24.18
C TRP A 323 1.96 -19.40 25.24
N SER A 324 3.25 -19.36 24.90
CA SER A 324 4.34 -19.81 25.76
C SER A 324 5.66 -19.16 25.32
N ASN A 325 6.73 -19.32 26.11
CA ASN A 325 8.08 -18.97 25.68
C ASN A 325 8.85 -20.15 25.06
N HIS A 326 8.14 -21.26 24.76
CA HIS A 326 8.78 -22.51 24.34
C HIS A 326 9.51 -22.41 23.00
N PHE A 327 9.14 -21.46 22.13
CA PHE A 327 9.89 -21.19 20.90
C PHE A 327 11.36 -20.88 21.23
N PHE A 328 11.61 -19.88 22.08
CA PHE A 328 12.96 -19.50 22.47
C PHE A 328 13.64 -20.56 23.35
N GLU A 329 12.90 -21.20 24.25
CA GLU A 329 13.45 -22.29 25.06
C GLU A 329 13.98 -23.40 24.16
N ASN A 330 13.20 -23.85 23.17
CA ASN A 330 13.61 -24.90 22.24
C ASN A 330 14.78 -24.42 21.36
N LEU A 331 14.71 -23.20 20.82
CA LEU A 331 15.74 -22.60 19.96
C LEU A 331 17.14 -22.64 20.59
N PHE A 332 17.23 -22.32 21.89
CA PHE A 332 18.51 -22.23 22.61
C PHE A 332 18.87 -23.48 23.43
N LYS A 333 17.90 -24.31 23.83
CA LYS A 333 18.16 -25.54 24.62
C LYS A 333 18.80 -26.65 23.78
N TYR A 334 18.43 -26.75 22.52
CA TYR A 334 18.86 -27.86 21.65
C TYR A 334 19.91 -27.41 20.65
N GLU A 335 20.74 -28.36 20.24
CA GLU A 335 21.52 -28.26 19.01
C GLU A 335 20.68 -28.80 17.85
N TRP A 336 20.90 -28.27 16.65
CA TRP A 336 20.01 -28.51 15.50
C TRP A 336 20.73 -29.27 14.39
N VAL A 337 20.11 -30.33 13.88
CA VAL A 337 20.62 -31.10 12.74
C VAL A 337 19.72 -30.86 11.54
N GLN A 338 20.32 -30.43 10.42
CA GLN A 338 19.60 -30.26 9.17
C GLN A 338 19.06 -31.62 8.70
N THR A 339 17.79 -31.64 8.33
CA THR A 339 17.06 -32.82 7.84
C THR A 339 16.16 -32.41 6.67
N ARG A 340 15.36 -33.37 6.18
CA ARG A 340 14.40 -33.17 5.10
C ARG A 340 13.00 -33.50 5.58
N SER A 341 12.02 -32.66 5.23
CA SER A 341 10.60 -32.97 5.45
C SER A 341 10.18 -34.19 4.62
N PRO A 342 8.98 -34.77 4.87
CA PRO A 342 8.41 -35.79 3.98
C PRO A 342 8.23 -35.32 2.53
N ALA A 343 8.09 -34.01 2.29
CA ALA A 343 8.05 -33.42 0.95
C ALA A 343 9.43 -33.10 0.36
N GLY A 344 10.52 -33.29 1.13
CA GLY A 344 11.89 -33.03 0.70
C GLY A 344 12.43 -31.61 0.98
N ALA A 345 11.68 -30.76 1.68
CA ALA A 345 12.13 -29.40 2.04
C ALA A 345 13.20 -29.42 3.14
N ILE A 346 14.12 -28.45 3.14
CA ILE A 346 15.14 -28.27 4.18
C ILE A 346 14.49 -27.78 5.46
N GLN A 347 14.71 -28.52 6.55
CA GLN A 347 14.32 -28.10 7.89
C GLN A 347 15.33 -28.62 8.92
N PHE A 348 15.13 -28.32 10.20
CA PHE A 348 15.99 -28.79 11.28
C PHE A 348 15.21 -29.58 12.32
N GLU A 349 15.84 -30.62 12.87
CA GLU A 349 15.36 -31.40 14.01
C GLU A 349 16.35 -31.26 15.19
N ALA A 350 15.82 -31.19 16.40
CA ALA A 350 16.62 -31.10 17.61
C ALA A 350 17.45 -32.39 17.85
N LYS A 351 18.76 -32.23 17.97
CA LYS A 351 19.72 -33.31 18.24
C LYS A 351 19.50 -33.88 19.63
N ASP A 352 19.45 -35.21 19.73
CA ASP A 352 19.36 -35.97 20.99
C ASP A 352 18.19 -35.55 21.90
N ALA A 353 17.15 -34.90 21.35
CA ALA A 353 15.98 -34.45 22.08
C ALA A 353 14.95 -35.59 22.26
N PRO A 354 14.20 -35.61 23.37
CA PRO A 354 13.05 -36.50 23.53
C PRO A 354 11.89 -36.10 22.60
N GLU A 355 11.02 -37.06 22.29
CA GLU A 355 9.77 -36.81 21.58
C GLU A 355 8.74 -36.16 22.51
N ILE A 356 8.64 -34.83 22.43
CA ILE A 356 7.82 -34.00 23.34
C ILE A 356 6.78 -33.16 22.63
N ILE A 357 6.85 -33.11 21.30
CA ILE A 357 5.94 -32.32 20.47
C ILE A 357 4.74 -33.18 20.09
N PRO A 358 3.50 -32.73 20.36
CA PRO A 358 2.30 -33.53 20.09
C PRO A 358 1.99 -33.61 18.60
N ASP A 359 1.45 -34.75 18.16
CA ASP A 359 0.86 -34.88 16.83
C ASP A 359 -0.51 -34.14 16.75
N PRO A 360 -0.85 -33.50 15.61
CA PRO A 360 -2.10 -32.74 15.48
C PRO A 360 -3.38 -33.59 15.47
N PHE A 361 -3.32 -34.89 15.16
CA PHE A 361 -4.50 -35.74 15.03
C PHE A 361 -4.43 -37.05 15.84
N ASP A 362 -3.27 -37.40 16.41
CA ASP A 362 -3.08 -38.61 17.20
C ASP A 362 -2.35 -38.34 18.53
N ALA A 363 -3.11 -38.21 19.61
CA ALA A 363 -2.56 -37.91 20.94
C ALA A 363 -1.57 -38.96 21.49
N SER A 364 -1.51 -40.16 20.90
CA SER A 364 -0.54 -41.21 21.28
C SER A 364 0.84 -41.00 20.65
N LYS A 365 0.93 -40.17 19.59
CA LYS A 365 2.17 -39.90 18.86
C LYS A 365 2.80 -38.59 19.31
N LYS A 366 4.13 -38.62 19.36
CA LYS A 366 4.96 -37.43 19.57
C LYS A 366 6.12 -37.41 18.60
N ARG A 367 6.71 -36.23 18.43
CA ARG A 367 7.90 -36.02 17.61
C ARG A 367 8.90 -35.13 18.36
N LYS A 368 10.13 -35.05 17.84
CA LYS A 368 11.14 -34.13 18.37
C LYS A 368 10.83 -32.68 17.95
N PRO A 369 11.34 -31.67 18.68
CA PRO A 369 11.30 -30.27 18.24
C PRO A 369 11.94 -30.09 16.87
N THR A 370 11.35 -29.19 16.07
CA THR A 370 11.81 -28.86 14.71
C THR A 370 11.80 -27.36 14.51
N MET A 371 12.62 -26.86 13.59
CA MET A 371 12.76 -25.43 13.27
C MET A 371 12.98 -25.23 11.76
N LEU A 372 12.59 -24.08 11.24
CA LEU A 372 12.94 -23.60 9.91
C LEU A 372 14.38 -23.06 9.88
N VAL A 373 14.93 -22.89 8.67
CA VAL A 373 16.24 -22.21 8.50
C VAL A 373 16.17 -20.79 9.06
N THR A 374 15.08 -20.07 8.75
CA THR A 374 14.83 -18.70 9.19
C THR A 374 14.60 -18.55 10.70
N ASP A 375 14.11 -19.60 11.38
CA ASP A 375 13.98 -19.59 12.84
C ASP A 375 15.35 -19.64 13.50
N LEU A 376 16.22 -20.50 12.99
CA LEU A 376 17.59 -20.63 13.49
C LEU A 376 18.40 -19.34 13.25
N THR A 377 18.11 -18.59 12.19
CA THR A 377 18.72 -17.28 11.94
C THR A 377 18.60 -16.35 13.15
N LEU A 378 17.51 -16.42 13.92
CA LEU A 378 17.32 -15.61 15.13
C LEU A 378 18.34 -15.92 16.25
N ARG A 379 18.97 -17.10 16.18
CA ARG A 379 20.06 -17.53 17.08
C ARG A 379 21.46 -17.30 16.48
N PHE A 380 21.61 -17.30 15.16
CA PHE A 380 22.93 -17.24 14.52
C PHE A 380 23.36 -15.83 14.10
N ASP A 381 22.42 -14.92 13.89
CA ASP A 381 22.74 -13.51 13.65
C ASP A 381 23.07 -12.78 14.96
N PRO A 382 24.17 -12.00 15.06
CA PRO A 382 24.60 -11.39 16.32
C PRO A 382 23.60 -10.42 16.98
N GLU A 383 22.79 -9.67 16.23
CA GLU A 383 21.84 -8.74 16.84
C GLU A 383 20.50 -9.43 17.16
N PHE A 384 20.01 -10.29 16.26
CA PHE A 384 18.83 -11.10 16.55
C PHE A 384 19.06 -12.03 17.75
N GLU A 385 20.28 -12.56 17.91
CA GLU A 385 20.62 -13.45 19.03
C GLU A 385 20.51 -12.73 20.37
N LYS A 386 21.02 -11.49 20.45
CA LYS A 386 20.92 -10.67 21.68
C LYS A 386 19.47 -10.41 22.06
N ILE A 387 18.64 -10.05 21.07
CA ILE A 387 17.21 -9.80 21.28
C ILE A 387 16.51 -11.09 21.70
N SER A 388 16.79 -12.20 21.01
CA SER A 388 16.22 -13.52 21.29
C SER A 388 16.62 -14.04 22.67
N ARG A 389 17.86 -13.84 23.11
CA ARG A 389 18.30 -14.17 24.48
C ARG A 389 17.63 -13.31 25.54
N ARG A 390 17.44 -12.02 25.26
CA ARG A 390 16.69 -11.13 26.17
C ARG A 390 15.25 -11.62 26.30
N PHE A 391 14.58 -11.94 25.20
CA PHE A 391 13.21 -12.48 25.21
C PHE A 391 13.11 -13.88 25.85
N LEU A 392 14.15 -14.71 25.74
CA LEU A 392 14.25 -15.96 26.49
C LEU A 392 14.31 -15.69 28.01
N GLY A 393 15.15 -14.74 28.44
CA GLY A 393 15.36 -14.39 29.85
C GLY A 393 14.28 -13.52 30.47
N ASP A 394 13.51 -12.81 29.65
CA ASP A 394 12.41 -11.92 30.03
C ASP A 394 11.21 -12.12 29.09
N PRO A 395 10.35 -13.11 29.38
CA PRO A 395 9.14 -13.37 28.58
C PRO A 395 8.17 -12.18 28.57
N GLN A 396 8.21 -11.29 29.56
CA GLN A 396 7.32 -10.14 29.60
C GLN A 396 7.73 -9.09 28.56
N ALA A 397 9.04 -8.83 28.41
CA ALA A 397 9.55 -7.98 27.34
C ALA A 397 9.17 -8.53 25.95
N PHE A 398 9.21 -9.85 25.77
CA PHE A 398 8.74 -10.50 24.55
C PHE A 398 7.25 -10.27 24.30
N ASN A 399 6.40 -10.49 25.32
CA ASN A 399 4.96 -10.29 25.21
C ASN A 399 4.61 -8.86 24.80
N GLU A 400 5.27 -7.86 25.41
CA GLU A 400 5.05 -6.45 25.11
C GLU A 400 5.50 -6.07 23.70
N ALA A 401 6.68 -6.55 23.28
CA ALA A 401 7.20 -6.32 21.93
C ALA A 401 6.28 -6.96 20.88
N PHE A 402 5.86 -8.22 21.08
CA PHE A 402 4.97 -8.90 20.14
C PHE A 402 3.58 -8.24 20.08
N ALA A 403 3.01 -7.82 21.21
CA ALA A 403 1.71 -7.14 21.22
C ALA A 403 1.73 -5.83 20.41
N ARG A 404 2.81 -5.05 20.55
CA ARG A 404 3.02 -3.80 19.81
C ARG A 404 3.29 -4.05 18.33
N ALA A 405 4.18 -4.99 18.01
CA ALA A 405 4.55 -5.31 16.64
C ALA A 405 3.38 -5.94 15.86
N TRP A 406 2.60 -6.83 16.49
CA TRP A 406 1.38 -7.39 15.90
C TRP A 406 0.33 -6.32 15.60
N PHE A 407 0.11 -5.38 16.53
CA PHE A 407 -0.81 -4.27 16.30
C PHE A 407 -0.32 -3.36 15.17
N LYS A 408 0.97 -2.99 15.16
CA LYS A 408 1.59 -2.22 14.06
C LYS A 408 1.43 -2.93 12.72
N LEU A 409 1.82 -4.20 12.62
CA LEU A 409 1.68 -5.02 11.43
C LEU A 409 0.27 -4.92 10.85
N THR A 410 -0.72 -5.15 11.70
CA THR A 410 -2.11 -5.29 11.27
C THR A 410 -2.78 -3.94 10.99
N HIS A 411 -2.22 -2.82 11.44
CA HIS A 411 -2.86 -1.49 11.35
C HIS A 411 -2.02 -0.41 10.64
N ARG A 412 -0.79 -0.72 10.20
CA ARG A 412 0.15 0.23 9.54
C ARG A 412 -0.38 0.91 8.27
N ASP A 413 -1.36 0.32 7.60
CA ASP A 413 -1.99 0.82 6.38
C ASP A 413 -3.41 1.40 6.59
N MET A 414 -3.80 1.57 7.85
CA MET A 414 -5.07 2.20 8.22
C MET A 414 -4.99 3.72 8.32
N GLY A 415 -3.81 4.32 8.20
CA GLY A 415 -3.63 5.76 8.35
C GLY A 415 -3.94 6.27 9.76
N PRO A 416 -4.38 7.55 9.89
CA PRO A 416 -4.57 8.19 11.19
C PRO A 416 -5.61 7.50 12.07
N LYS A 417 -5.42 7.60 13.39
CA LYS A 417 -6.32 7.02 14.41
C LYS A 417 -7.77 7.51 14.33
N ALA A 418 -8.05 8.65 13.69
CA ALA A 418 -9.42 9.08 13.38
C ALA A 418 -10.23 8.07 12.55
N ARG A 419 -9.55 7.19 11.80
CA ARG A 419 -10.17 6.10 11.03
C ARG A 419 -10.49 4.85 11.84
N TYR A 420 -9.97 4.74 13.07
CA TYR A 420 -10.05 3.51 13.85
C TYR A 420 -11.43 3.39 14.49
N LEU A 421 -12.04 2.21 14.38
CA LEU A 421 -13.37 1.89 14.88
C LEU A 421 -13.34 0.73 15.87
N GLY A 422 -14.31 0.72 16.79
CA GLY A 422 -14.54 -0.39 17.71
C GLY A 422 -14.12 -0.12 19.14
N PRO A 423 -14.52 -1.01 20.07
CA PRO A 423 -14.33 -0.79 21.51
C PRO A 423 -12.91 -1.10 22.01
N GLU A 424 -12.06 -1.73 21.19
CA GLU A 424 -10.73 -2.22 21.58
C GLU A 424 -9.59 -1.39 20.97
N VAL A 425 -9.88 -0.18 20.47
CA VAL A 425 -8.85 0.72 19.94
C VAL A 425 -7.90 1.12 21.07
N PRO A 426 -6.58 0.86 20.94
CA PRO A 426 -5.63 1.24 21.98
C PRO A 426 -5.66 2.75 22.26
N ALA A 427 -5.71 3.11 23.54
CA ALA A 427 -5.77 4.52 23.96
C ALA A 427 -4.47 5.27 23.65
N GLN A 428 -3.32 4.60 23.73
CA GLN A 428 -2.02 5.19 23.40
C GLN A 428 -1.93 5.59 21.91
N ASP A 429 -1.25 6.69 21.63
CA ASP A 429 -0.85 7.05 20.27
C ASP A 429 0.54 6.46 20.00
N LEU A 430 0.69 5.85 18.83
CA LEU A 430 1.94 5.24 18.40
C LEU A 430 2.55 6.08 17.28
N LEU A 431 3.86 6.28 17.32
CA LEU A 431 4.54 7.20 16.41
C LEU A 431 4.31 6.87 14.93
N TRP A 432 4.27 5.57 14.56
CA TRP A 432 4.02 5.12 13.20
C TRP A 432 2.60 5.44 12.68
N GLN A 433 1.67 5.84 13.55
CA GLN A 433 0.33 6.31 13.16
C GLN A 433 0.32 7.76 12.67
N ASP A 434 1.49 8.41 12.62
CA ASP A 434 1.66 9.82 12.33
C ASP A 434 0.71 10.69 13.17
N PRO A 435 0.74 10.58 14.52
CA PRO A 435 -0.32 11.09 15.38
C PRO A 435 -0.51 12.60 15.26
N LEU A 436 -1.75 13.04 15.43
CA LEU A 436 -2.16 14.44 15.40
C LEU A 436 -2.68 14.84 16.79
N PRO A 437 -2.38 16.05 17.29
CA PRO A 437 -2.95 16.52 18.54
C PRO A 437 -4.46 16.78 18.43
N ALA A 438 -5.13 16.89 19.57
CA ALA A 438 -6.53 17.30 19.59
C ALA A 438 -6.71 18.71 19.00
N PRO A 439 -7.84 18.99 18.33
CA PRO A 439 -8.11 20.31 17.78
C PRO A 439 -8.30 21.36 18.88
N VAL A 440 -7.55 22.47 18.76
CA VAL A 440 -7.61 23.61 19.69
C VAL A 440 -8.38 24.80 19.10
N HIS A 441 -8.50 24.86 17.77
CA HIS A 441 -9.13 25.95 17.03
C HIS A 441 -10.49 25.53 16.44
N GLN A 442 -11.44 26.46 16.39
CA GLN A 442 -12.75 26.30 15.76
C GLN A 442 -13.14 27.62 15.06
N PRO A 443 -12.50 27.95 13.92
CA PRO A 443 -12.75 29.23 13.26
C PRO A 443 -14.18 29.29 12.71
N SER A 444 -14.86 30.40 12.97
CA SER A 444 -16.17 30.70 12.39
C SER A 444 -16.05 31.11 10.92
N ALA A 445 -17.19 31.20 10.22
CA ALA A 445 -17.21 31.73 8.85
C ALA A 445 -16.63 33.15 8.75
N ALA A 446 -16.82 33.98 9.79
CA ALA A 446 -16.25 35.33 9.85
C ALA A 446 -14.71 35.30 10.03
N ASP A 447 -14.20 34.39 10.87
CA ASP A 447 -12.75 34.22 11.05
C ASP A 447 -12.10 33.74 9.74
N ILE A 448 -12.75 32.84 9.00
CA ILE A 448 -12.28 32.38 7.69
C ILE A 448 -12.26 33.54 6.69
N ALA A 449 -13.32 34.35 6.63
CA ALA A 449 -13.37 35.50 5.73
C ALA A 449 -12.27 36.54 6.04
N ASP A 450 -12.02 36.83 7.32
CA ASP A 450 -10.93 37.71 7.75
C ASP A 450 -9.54 37.14 7.38
N LEU A 451 -9.32 35.85 7.63
CA LEU A 451 -8.08 35.17 7.22
C LEU A 451 -7.87 35.22 5.70
N LYS A 452 -8.91 34.97 4.89
CA LYS A 452 -8.83 35.09 3.43
C LYS A 452 -8.43 36.50 3.00
N ALA A 453 -9.01 37.53 3.61
CA ALA A 453 -8.66 38.92 3.33
C ALA A 453 -7.20 39.24 3.69
N LYS A 454 -6.72 38.77 4.85
CA LYS A 454 -5.32 38.96 5.28
C LYS A 454 -4.33 38.24 4.38
N ILE A 455 -4.63 37.01 3.98
CA ILE A 455 -3.82 36.25 3.02
C ILE A 455 -3.80 36.97 1.67
N ALA A 456 -4.94 37.42 1.15
CA ALA A 456 -5.02 38.15 -0.11
C ALA A 456 -4.20 39.46 -0.08
N ALA A 457 -4.11 40.12 1.08
CA ALA A 457 -3.34 41.33 1.29
C ALA A 457 -1.85 41.10 1.64
N SER A 458 -1.41 39.84 1.77
CA SER A 458 -0.05 39.49 2.24
C SER A 458 1.07 39.83 1.25
N GLY A 459 0.73 40.08 -0.02
CA GLY A 459 1.70 40.28 -1.10
C GLY A 459 2.22 39.00 -1.73
N LEU A 460 1.83 37.82 -1.22
CA LEU A 460 2.11 36.54 -1.86
C LEU A 460 1.36 36.42 -3.18
N SER A 461 2.03 35.90 -4.19
CA SER A 461 1.47 35.63 -5.52
C SER A 461 0.54 34.40 -5.52
N VAL A 462 -0.32 34.31 -6.53
CA VAL A 462 -1.15 33.11 -6.78
C VAL A 462 -0.29 31.84 -6.84
N SER A 463 0.86 31.88 -7.52
CA SER A 463 1.78 30.74 -7.64
C SER A 463 2.28 30.29 -6.27
N GLU A 464 2.71 31.23 -5.41
CA GLU A 464 3.17 30.93 -4.05
C GLU A 464 2.08 30.31 -3.17
N LEU A 465 0.88 30.90 -3.19
CA LEU A 465 -0.28 30.44 -2.41
C LEU A 465 -0.73 29.04 -2.82
N VAL A 466 -0.77 28.76 -4.13
CA VAL A 466 -1.14 27.44 -4.67
C VAL A 466 -0.04 26.42 -4.40
N SER A 467 1.23 26.79 -4.59
CA SER A 467 2.36 25.87 -4.44
C SER A 467 2.53 25.36 -3.01
N VAL A 468 2.36 26.22 -1.99
CA VAL A 468 2.47 25.81 -0.59
C VAL A 468 1.33 24.87 -0.16
N ALA A 469 0.11 25.14 -0.62
CA ALA A 469 -1.03 24.26 -0.36
C ALA A 469 -0.87 22.90 -1.05
N TRP A 470 -0.46 22.91 -2.33
CA TRP A 470 -0.20 21.69 -3.09
C TRP A 470 0.94 20.86 -2.49
N ALA A 471 2.07 21.49 -2.16
CA ALA A 471 3.22 20.82 -1.56
C ALA A 471 2.86 20.12 -0.24
N SER A 472 1.97 20.71 0.55
CA SER A 472 1.46 20.13 1.79
C SER A 472 0.54 18.93 1.51
N ALA A 473 -0.51 19.13 0.70
CA ALA A 473 -1.55 18.11 0.47
C ALA A 473 -1.07 16.93 -0.38
N SER A 474 -0.21 17.16 -1.37
CA SER A 474 0.24 16.15 -2.33
C SER A 474 1.11 15.07 -1.72
N THR A 475 1.51 15.16 -0.46
CA THR A 475 2.19 14.06 0.25
C THR A 475 1.26 12.87 0.52
N PHE A 476 -0.06 13.07 0.43
CA PHE A 476 -1.04 12.00 0.65
C PHE A 476 -0.84 10.83 -0.33
N ARG A 477 -1.07 9.61 0.17
CA ARG A 477 -1.23 8.40 -0.65
C ARG A 477 -2.31 7.48 -0.09
N GLY A 478 -3.25 7.05 -0.93
CA GLY A 478 -4.48 6.36 -0.54
C GLY A 478 -4.33 4.86 -0.23
N GLY A 479 -3.17 4.27 -0.52
CA GLY A 479 -2.86 2.89 -0.14
C GLY A 479 -2.89 2.72 1.38
N ASP A 480 -1.97 3.40 2.07
CA ASP A 480 -1.82 3.39 3.53
C ASP A 480 -2.39 4.61 4.25
N LYS A 481 -2.88 5.60 3.48
CA LYS A 481 -3.57 6.82 3.96
C LYS A 481 -2.66 7.71 4.81
N ARG A 482 -1.35 7.68 4.54
CA ARG A 482 -0.35 8.59 5.11
C ARG A 482 -0.23 9.87 4.30
N GLY A 483 0.39 10.89 4.89
CA GLY A 483 0.58 12.21 4.30
C GLY A 483 -0.71 13.05 4.29
N GLY A 484 -0.66 14.17 3.56
CA GLY A 484 -1.73 15.17 3.51
C GLY A 484 -1.36 16.47 4.22
N ALA A 485 -2.29 17.43 4.19
CA ALA A 485 -2.08 18.78 4.70
C ALA A 485 -2.33 18.93 6.22
N ASN A 486 -3.09 18.01 6.83
CA ASN A 486 -3.38 17.99 8.25
C ASN A 486 -2.09 17.66 9.03
N GLY A 487 -1.84 18.42 10.10
CA GLY A 487 -0.58 18.40 10.83
C GLY A 487 0.42 19.47 10.38
N ALA A 488 0.21 20.17 9.27
CA ALA A 488 1.16 21.15 8.71
C ALA A 488 2.60 20.61 8.65
N ARG A 489 2.78 19.31 8.35
CA ARG A 489 4.10 18.66 8.40
C ARG A 489 5.11 19.24 7.42
N ILE A 490 4.66 19.96 6.39
CA ILE A 490 5.52 20.78 5.51
C ILE A 490 6.38 21.80 6.28
N ALA A 491 5.94 22.23 7.48
CA ALA A 491 6.69 23.12 8.37
C ALA A 491 7.68 22.39 9.30
N LEU A 492 7.71 21.06 9.28
CA LEU A 492 8.53 20.21 10.15
C LEU A 492 9.60 19.46 9.34
N ALA A 493 10.63 18.95 10.03
CA ALA A 493 11.55 18.01 9.41
C ALA A 493 10.86 16.65 9.19
N PRO A 494 11.08 15.98 8.04
CA PRO A 494 12.01 16.36 6.96
C PRO A 494 11.38 17.21 5.86
N GLN A 495 10.06 17.35 5.79
CA GLN A 495 9.39 17.95 4.63
C GLN A 495 9.80 19.40 4.33
N LYS A 496 10.14 20.17 5.37
CA LYS A 496 10.63 21.55 5.22
C LYS A 496 11.99 21.63 4.52
N ASP A 497 12.75 20.54 4.51
CA ASP A 497 14.11 20.45 3.98
C ASP A 497 14.17 19.75 2.60
N TRP A 498 13.05 19.19 2.13
CA TRP A 498 12.98 18.55 0.81
C TRP A 498 13.23 19.54 -0.32
N ASP A 499 14.02 19.11 -1.31
CA ASP A 499 14.43 19.97 -2.42
C ASP A 499 13.22 20.50 -3.20
N VAL A 500 12.23 19.64 -3.48
CA VAL A 500 11.00 19.99 -4.18
C VAL A 500 10.15 21.06 -3.47
N ASN A 501 10.35 21.25 -2.16
CA ASN A 501 9.54 22.14 -1.33
C ASN A 501 10.20 23.50 -1.05
N LYS A 502 11.43 23.76 -1.51
CA LYS A 502 12.18 24.98 -1.15
C LYS A 502 11.37 26.28 -1.35
N ASP A 503 10.73 26.44 -2.51
CA ASP A 503 9.92 27.63 -2.81
C ASP A 503 8.64 27.69 -1.97
N ALA A 504 7.97 26.55 -1.78
CA ALA A 504 6.77 26.43 -0.96
C ALA A 504 7.03 26.71 0.53
N VAL A 505 8.20 26.33 1.04
CA VAL A 505 8.59 26.55 2.44
C VAL A 505 8.96 28.01 2.69
N ALA A 506 9.49 28.70 1.68
CA ALA A 506 9.91 30.10 1.80
C ALA A 506 8.76 31.06 2.19
N VAL A 507 7.50 30.69 1.91
CA VAL A 507 6.33 31.52 2.22
C VAL A 507 5.73 31.24 3.61
N LEU A 508 6.13 30.15 4.27
CA LEU A 508 5.61 29.75 5.57
C LEU A 508 5.76 30.82 6.65
N PRO A 509 6.87 31.58 6.76
CA PRO A 509 6.98 32.65 7.76
C PRO A 509 5.86 33.70 7.67
N THR A 510 5.45 34.07 6.45
CA THR A 510 4.34 35.03 6.23
C THR A 510 3.00 34.43 6.66
N LEU A 511 2.74 33.18 6.28
CA LEU A 511 1.49 32.49 6.67
C LEU A 511 1.44 32.23 8.18
N GLN A 512 2.56 31.90 8.81
CA GLN A 512 2.69 31.76 10.25
C GLN A 512 2.42 33.08 10.97
N ALA A 513 2.92 34.21 10.46
CA ALA A 513 2.62 35.52 11.04
C ALA A 513 1.12 35.85 10.98
N ILE A 514 0.44 35.54 9.87
CA ILE A 514 -1.02 35.70 9.74
C ILE A 514 -1.77 34.79 10.74
N GLN A 515 -1.35 33.53 10.83
CA GLN A 515 -1.91 32.53 11.74
C GLN A 515 -1.79 32.99 13.19
N GLN A 516 -0.60 33.40 13.63
CA GLN A 516 -0.31 33.87 14.99
C GLN A 516 -1.05 35.16 15.33
N ALA A 517 -1.10 36.13 14.40
CA ALA A 517 -1.82 37.39 14.62
C ALA A 517 -3.34 37.19 14.75
N SER A 518 -3.88 36.16 14.08
CA SER A 518 -5.29 35.80 14.21
C SER A 518 -5.57 35.03 15.51
N GLY A 519 -4.79 33.99 15.79
CA GLY A 519 -5.00 33.07 16.91
C GLY A 519 -6.28 32.21 16.78
N LYS A 520 -6.93 32.22 15.61
CA LYS A 520 -8.23 31.55 15.38
C LYS A 520 -8.16 30.22 14.62
N ALA A 521 -7.06 29.94 13.94
CA ALA A 521 -6.89 28.74 13.10
C ALA A 521 -5.48 28.16 13.27
N SER A 522 -5.33 26.89 12.91
CA SER A 522 -4.04 26.20 12.81
C SER A 522 -3.24 26.69 11.60
N LEU A 523 -1.92 26.46 11.60
CA LEU A 523 -1.10 26.68 10.41
C LEU A 523 -1.54 25.77 9.26
N ALA A 524 -1.93 24.53 9.55
CA ALA A 524 -2.45 23.58 8.57
C ALA A 524 -3.67 24.15 7.82
N ASP A 525 -4.63 24.72 8.54
CA ASP A 525 -5.79 25.38 7.93
C ASP A 525 -5.39 26.63 7.15
N VAL A 526 -4.48 27.46 7.66
CA VAL A 526 -4.00 28.67 6.97
C VAL A 526 -3.27 28.34 5.66
N ILE A 527 -2.48 27.26 5.62
CA ILE A 527 -1.81 26.79 4.39
C ILE A 527 -2.84 26.38 3.33
N VAL A 528 -3.85 25.59 3.70
CA VAL A 528 -4.90 25.16 2.74
C VAL A 528 -5.76 26.36 2.32
N LEU A 529 -6.10 27.25 3.25
CA LEU A 529 -6.85 28.46 2.97
C LEU A 529 -6.08 29.43 2.07
N ALA A 530 -4.75 29.44 2.16
CA ALA A 530 -3.90 30.19 1.25
C ALA A 530 -4.08 29.71 -0.20
N GLY A 531 -4.05 28.39 -0.41
CA GLY A 531 -4.36 27.81 -1.71
C GLY A 531 -5.76 28.15 -2.23
N VAL A 532 -6.77 28.11 -1.36
CA VAL A 532 -8.16 28.56 -1.68
C VAL A 532 -8.16 30.01 -2.19
N VAL A 533 -7.50 30.93 -1.49
CA VAL A 533 -7.40 32.34 -1.91
C VAL A 533 -6.71 32.45 -3.27
N GLY A 534 -5.60 31.72 -3.48
CA GLY A 534 -4.88 31.72 -4.74
C GLY A 534 -5.73 31.26 -5.92
N VAL A 535 -6.50 30.18 -5.76
CA VAL A 535 -7.38 29.64 -6.80
C VAL A 535 -8.55 30.59 -7.11
N GLU A 536 -9.19 31.17 -6.10
CA GLU A 536 -10.28 32.14 -6.31
C GLU A 536 -9.80 33.40 -7.02
N GLN A 537 -8.64 33.94 -6.63
CA GLN A 537 -8.02 35.08 -7.31
C GLN A 537 -7.72 34.76 -8.78
N ALA A 538 -7.18 33.56 -9.04
CA ALA A 538 -6.85 33.13 -10.39
C ALA A 538 -8.08 32.92 -11.28
N ALA A 539 -9.17 32.37 -10.72
CA ALA A 539 -10.45 32.20 -11.41
C ALA A 539 -11.09 33.56 -11.71
N ARG A 540 -11.11 34.49 -10.74
CA ARG A 540 -11.59 35.86 -10.95
C ARG A 540 -10.81 36.58 -12.04
N ALA A 541 -9.48 36.42 -12.08
CA ALA A 541 -8.64 36.97 -13.14
C ALA A 541 -8.93 36.35 -14.52
N ALA A 542 -9.50 35.15 -14.57
CA ALA A 542 -10.02 34.52 -15.79
C ALA A 542 -11.44 35.01 -16.15
N GLY A 543 -12.07 35.82 -15.30
CA GLY A 543 -13.44 36.30 -15.46
C GLY A 543 -14.49 35.28 -15.05
N VAL A 544 -14.17 34.37 -14.12
CA VAL A 544 -15.10 33.39 -13.53
C VAL A 544 -15.13 33.63 -12.02
N GLU A 545 -16.27 34.03 -11.49
CA GLU A 545 -16.47 34.10 -10.03
C GLU A 545 -16.86 32.71 -9.53
N ILE A 546 -16.10 32.20 -8.55
CA ILE A 546 -16.34 30.89 -7.94
C ILE A 546 -15.90 30.92 -6.48
N ASP A 547 -16.71 30.31 -5.61
CA ASP A 547 -16.33 30.05 -4.23
C ASP A 547 -15.65 28.69 -4.16
N VAL A 548 -14.40 28.64 -3.68
CA VAL A 548 -13.67 27.37 -3.52
C VAL A 548 -14.01 26.79 -2.15
N PRO A 549 -14.59 25.57 -2.06
CA PRO A 549 -14.96 24.99 -0.78
C PRO A 549 -13.75 24.80 0.14
N PHE A 550 -13.90 25.24 1.40
CA PHE A 550 -12.92 25.09 2.45
C PHE A 550 -13.57 24.53 3.72
N ALA A 551 -13.00 23.46 4.26
CA ALA A 551 -13.40 22.88 5.53
C ALA A 551 -12.28 23.13 6.56
N PRO A 552 -12.52 23.91 7.65
CA PRO A 552 -11.55 24.07 8.72
C PRO A 552 -11.48 22.82 9.61
N GLY A 553 -10.57 22.82 10.58
CA GLY A 553 -10.46 21.79 11.63
C GLY A 553 -9.15 21.01 11.59
N ARG A 554 -8.24 21.31 10.65
CA ARG A 554 -6.90 20.73 10.68
C ARG A 554 -6.15 21.22 11.91
N VAL A 555 -5.16 20.44 12.34
CA VAL A 555 -4.32 20.73 13.50
C VAL A 555 -2.86 20.81 13.10
N ASP A 556 -2.01 21.34 13.99
CA ASP A 556 -0.56 21.40 13.76
C ASP A 556 0.13 20.29 14.55
N ALA A 557 0.77 19.36 13.85
CA ALA A 557 1.58 18.32 14.46
C ALA A 557 2.84 18.94 15.09
N ARG A 558 3.43 18.19 16.01
CA ARG A 558 4.73 18.52 16.60
C ARG A 558 5.83 17.64 16.03
N GLN A 559 7.08 18.06 16.20
CA GLN A 559 8.23 17.28 15.73
C GLN A 559 8.36 15.93 16.44
N ASP A 560 8.01 15.84 17.74
CA ASP A 560 7.97 14.58 18.49
C ASP A 560 6.85 13.62 18.05
N GLN A 561 5.92 14.10 17.21
CA GLN A 561 4.86 13.30 16.57
C GLN A 561 5.17 13.00 15.09
N THR A 562 6.41 13.27 14.65
CA THR A 562 6.83 13.17 13.25
C THR A 562 8.16 12.42 13.17
N ASP A 563 8.07 11.13 12.88
CA ASP A 563 9.23 10.28 12.64
C ASP A 563 9.90 10.67 11.32
N ILE A 564 11.16 11.10 11.41
CA ILE A 564 11.90 11.63 10.26
C ILE A 564 12.10 10.54 9.20
N GLU A 565 12.53 9.34 9.59
CA GLU A 565 12.83 8.27 8.65
C GLU A 565 11.54 7.78 7.97
N SER A 566 10.49 7.61 8.77
CA SER A 566 9.18 7.19 8.27
C SER A 566 8.52 8.22 7.36
N VAL A 567 8.65 9.53 7.63
CA VAL A 567 8.07 10.58 6.78
C VAL A 567 8.92 10.80 5.52
N ASN A 568 10.24 10.55 5.57
CA ASN A 568 11.10 10.76 4.42
C ASN A 568 10.78 9.83 3.24
N VAL A 569 10.14 8.68 3.47
CA VAL A 569 9.66 7.81 2.37
C VAL A 569 8.56 8.46 1.53
N LEU A 570 7.93 9.53 2.02
CA LEU A 570 6.93 10.32 1.30
C LEU A 570 7.57 11.40 0.40
N GLU A 571 8.89 11.59 0.45
CA GLU A 571 9.58 12.55 -0.42
C GLU A 571 9.42 12.13 -1.89
N PRO A 572 8.79 12.96 -2.74
CA PRO A 572 8.51 12.56 -4.11
C PRO A 572 9.81 12.58 -4.94
N ARG A 573 10.16 11.43 -5.52
CA ARG A 573 11.24 11.35 -6.53
C ARG A 573 10.87 12.05 -7.84
N ALA A 574 9.58 12.16 -8.12
CA ALA A 574 9.03 12.99 -9.18
C ALA A 574 7.66 13.52 -8.74
N ASP A 575 7.36 14.75 -9.14
CA ASP A 575 6.06 15.37 -8.96
C ASP A 575 5.67 16.04 -10.29
N GLY A 576 4.92 15.30 -11.11
CA GLY A 576 4.46 15.80 -12.40
C GLY A 576 3.51 16.99 -12.29
N PHE A 577 2.82 17.16 -11.16
CA PHE A 577 1.95 18.31 -10.92
C PHE A 577 2.75 19.60 -10.72
N ARG A 578 3.98 19.50 -10.21
CA ARG A 578 4.94 20.62 -10.10
C ARG A 578 6.10 20.56 -11.10
N ASN A 579 6.02 19.70 -12.12
CA ASN A 579 7.05 19.49 -13.13
C ASN A 579 8.46 19.25 -12.55
N TYR A 580 8.53 18.42 -11.50
CA TYR A 580 9.74 18.11 -10.75
C TYR A 580 10.17 16.65 -10.92
N ARG A 581 11.48 16.41 -10.98
CA ARG A 581 12.10 15.08 -10.99
C ARG A 581 13.50 15.17 -10.38
N SER A 582 13.76 14.42 -9.31
CA SER A 582 15.06 14.41 -8.63
C SER A 582 16.03 13.35 -9.19
N VAL A 583 15.51 12.29 -9.82
CA VAL A 583 16.33 11.19 -10.36
C VAL A 583 16.15 11.03 -11.85
N GLN A 584 17.25 11.10 -12.61
CA GLN A 584 17.27 10.96 -14.06
C GLN A 584 17.17 9.50 -14.52
N ASP A 585 17.74 8.57 -13.74
CA ASP A 585 17.65 7.13 -14.00
C ASP A 585 16.37 6.54 -13.37
N GLY A 586 15.46 6.01 -14.17
CA GLY A 586 14.22 5.40 -13.69
C GLY A 586 13.10 5.35 -14.74
N PRO A 587 11.87 5.05 -14.31
CA PRO A 587 10.70 5.07 -15.18
C PRO A 587 10.52 6.43 -15.85
N ALA A 588 9.88 6.43 -17.03
CA ALA A 588 9.54 7.66 -17.72
C ALA A 588 8.65 8.56 -16.84
N ALA A 589 8.85 9.88 -16.90
CA ALA A 589 8.20 10.82 -15.98
C ALA A 589 6.66 10.77 -16.03
N GLU A 590 6.06 10.46 -17.18
CA GLU A 590 4.62 10.27 -17.32
C GLU A 590 4.09 9.00 -16.64
N MET A 591 4.91 7.96 -16.45
CA MET A 591 4.53 6.80 -15.65
C MET A 591 4.48 7.15 -14.16
N LEU A 592 5.44 7.94 -13.69
CA LEU A 592 5.47 8.46 -12.32
C LEU A 592 4.30 9.41 -12.04
N LEU A 593 3.85 10.17 -13.05
CA LEU A 593 2.62 10.97 -12.95
C LEU A 593 1.39 10.07 -12.72
N ILE A 594 1.24 8.99 -13.48
CA ILE A 594 0.12 8.05 -13.29
C ILE A 594 0.17 7.41 -11.90
N ASP A 595 1.35 6.95 -11.47
CA ASP A 595 1.51 6.37 -10.12
C ASP A 595 1.14 7.38 -9.03
N LYS A 596 1.61 8.64 -9.14
CA LYS A 596 1.26 9.67 -8.16
C LYS A 596 -0.22 10.06 -8.20
N ALA A 597 -0.82 10.15 -9.37
CA ALA A 597 -2.25 10.40 -9.50
C ALA A 597 -3.08 9.28 -8.86
N GLN A 598 -2.64 8.02 -9.03
CA GLN A 598 -3.27 6.87 -8.40
C GLN A 598 -3.15 6.93 -6.87
N GLN A 599 -1.98 7.28 -6.34
CA GLN A 599 -1.80 7.51 -4.90
C GLN A 599 -2.74 8.60 -4.37
N LEU A 600 -2.98 9.66 -5.14
CA LEU A 600 -3.92 10.73 -4.79
C LEU A 600 -5.39 10.34 -5.05
N THR A 601 -5.66 9.08 -5.43
CA THR A 601 -6.99 8.53 -5.77
C THR A 601 -7.67 9.21 -6.96
N LEU A 602 -6.91 9.94 -7.77
CA LEU A 602 -7.45 10.74 -8.87
C LEU A 602 -7.87 9.87 -10.04
N THR A 603 -8.96 10.26 -10.68
CA THR A 603 -9.32 9.78 -12.00
C THR A 603 -8.47 10.45 -13.08
N ALA A 604 -8.42 9.87 -14.29
CA ALA A 604 -7.69 10.48 -15.40
C ALA A 604 -8.20 11.91 -15.76
N PRO A 605 -9.51 12.22 -15.76
CA PRO A 605 -10.00 13.59 -15.93
C PRO A 605 -9.54 14.56 -14.84
N GLU A 606 -9.56 14.14 -13.57
CA GLU A 606 -9.11 14.98 -12.44
C GLU A 606 -7.60 15.25 -12.52
N MET A 607 -6.79 14.23 -12.82
CA MET A 607 -5.36 14.41 -13.05
C MET A 607 -5.11 15.38 -14.21
N THR A 608 -5.85 15.23 -15.32
CA THR A 608 -5.71 16.08 -16.51
C THR A 608 -5.96 17.54 -16.15
N VAL A 609 -7.12 17.84 -15.55
CA VAL A 609 -7.49 19.22 -15.22
C VAL A 609 -6.52 19.84 -14.21
N LEU A 610 -6.06 19.07 -13.21
CA LEU A 610 -5.08 19.53 -12.23
C LEU A 610 -3.74 19.88 -12.87
N VAL A 611 -3.18 19.03 -13.74
CA VAL A 611 -1.92 19.35 -14.43
C VAL A 611 -2.07 20.62 -15.25
N GLY A 612 -3.12 20.73 -16.08
CA GLY A 612 -3.33 21.93 -16.91
C GLY A 612 -3.49 23.21 -16.08
N GLY A 613 -4.24 23.15 -14.98
CA GLY A 613 -4.43 24.28 -14.06
C GLY A 613 -3.15 24.67 -13.33
N LEU A 614 -2.45 23.71 -12.73
CA LEU A 614 -1.21 24.01 -11.99
C LEU A 614 -0.12 24.61 -12.90
N ARG A 615 -0.07 24.22 -14.17
CA ARG A 615 0.81 24.86 -15.16
C ARG A 615 0.49 26.33 -15.38
N VAL A 616 -0.77 26.68 -15.65
CA VAL A 616 -1.13 28.09 -15.90
C VAL A 616 -1.07 28.95 -14.64
N LEU A 617 -1.21 28.34 -13.45
CA LEU A 617 -0.99 28.99 -12.16
C LEU A 617 0.50 29.21 -11.85
N GLY A 618 1.40 28.63 -12.63
CA GLY A 618 2.85 28.74 -12.42
C GLY A 618 3.32 28.01 -11.17
N ALA A 619 2.69 26.90 -10.81
CA ALA A 619 2.97 26.13 -9.58
C ALA A 619 4.13 25.13 -9.72
N ASN A 620 5.01 25.32 -10.72
CA ASN A 620 6.15 24.43 -10.93
C ASN A 620 7.21 24.64 -9.84
N ALA A 621 7.91 23.57 -9.46
CA ALA A 621 9.04 23.64 -8.54
C ALA A 621 10.20 24.45 -9.15
N HIS A 622 10.95 25.14 -8.29
CA HIS A 622 12.14 25.94 -8.65
C HIS A 622 11.87 27.03 -9.70
N GLY A 623 10.62 27.51 -9.77
CA GLY A 623 10.17 28.49 -10.76
C GLY A 623 10.30 28.02 -12.22
N ASN A 624 10.38 26.71 -12.48
CA ASN A 624 10.52 26.17 -13.84
C ASN A 624 9.36 26.64 -14.75
N ARG A 625 9.66 26.99 -16.00
CA ARG A 625 8.67 27.41 -17.00
C ARG A 625 8.24 26.33 -17.98
N ASP A 626 8.82 25.13 -17.91
CA ASP A 626 8.39 24.01 -18.75
C ASP A 626 6.89 23.71 -18.50
N GLY A 627 6.13 23.63 -19.60
CA GLY A 627 4.69 23.37 -19.57
C GLY A 627 3.83 24.59 -19.22
N VAL A 628 4.40 25.76 -18.92
CA VAL A 628 3.63 26.99 -18.67
C VAL A 628 3.21 27.60 -20.02
N LEU A 629 2.28 26.92 -20.70
CA LEU A 629 1.83 27.27 -22.06
C LEU A 629 0.74 28.36 -21.99
N THR A 630 1.07 29.53 -21.45
CA THR A 630 0.17 30.70 -21.37
C THR A 630 0.95 32.01 -21.40
N GLY A 631 0.34 33.06 -21.94
CA GLY A 631 0.83 34.43 -21.83
C GLY A 631 0.40 35.15 -20.55
N ARG A 632 -0.42 34.52 -19.70
CA ARG A 632 -0.97 35.10 -18.47
C ARG A 632 -0.80 34.16 -17.26
N PRO A 633 0.44 33.84 -16.84
CA PRO A 633 0.66 33.03 -15.64
C PRO A 633 -0.06 33.60 -14.40
N GLY A 634 -0.63 32.71 -13.57
CA GLY A 634 -1.44 33.08 -12.41
C GLY A 634 -2.94 33.27 -12.72
N VAL A 635 -3.36 33.11 -13.97
CA VAL A 635 -4.77 33.13 -14.39
C VAL A 635 -5.26 31.71 -14.66
N LEU A 636 -6.32 31.27 -13.97
CA LEU A 636 -6.86 29.91 -14.11
C LEU A 636 -7.65 29.79 -15.41
N SER A 637 -6.95 29.44 -16.49
CA SER A 637 -7.46 29.33 -17.85
C SER A 637 -7.09 28.00 -18.47
N ASN A 638 -7.83 27.59 -19.50
CA ASN A 638 -7.55 26.38 -20.28
C ASN A 638 -6.42 26.58 -21.33
N ASP A 639 -5.62 27.65 -21.20
CA ASP A 639 -4.55 28.02 -22.13
C ASP A 639 -3.53 26.88 -22.32
N PHE A 640 -3.24 26.10 -21.28
CA PHE A 640 -2.35 24.93 -21.38
C PHE A 640 -2.78 23.98 -22.50
N PHE A 641 -4.05 23.58 -22.52
CA PHE A 641 -4.56 22.61 -23.50
C PHE A 641 -4.72 23.24 -24.89
N ILE A 642 -5.19 24.50 -24.96
CA ILE A 642 -5.33 25.22 -26.23
C ILE A 642 -3.97 25.30 -26.93
N ASN A 643 -2.93 25.72 -26.21
CA ASN A 643 -1.60 25.92 -26.79
C ASN A 643 -0.85 24.59 -27.01
N LEU A 644 -1.09 23.56 -26.18
CA LEU A 644 -0.53 22.23 -26.40
C LEU A 644 -1.03 21.61 -27.71
N LEU A 645 -2.32 21.78 -28.01
CA LEU A 645 -2.97 21.18 -29.17
C LEU A 645 -2.94 22.06 -30.43
N ASP A 646 -2.40 23.28 -30.34
CA ASP A 646 -2.23 24.17 -31.49
C ASP A 646 -1.24 23.58 -32.51
N MET A 647 -1.76 23.24 -33.69
CA MET A 647 -0.96 22.74 -34.80
C MET A 647 -0.06 23.80 -35.44
N GLY A 648 -0.20 25.08 -35.10
CA GLY A 648 0.80 26.11 -35.37
C GLY A 648 2.15 25.86 -34.70
N THR A 649 2.18 25.01 -33.65
CA THR A 649 3.39 24.63 -32.92
C THR A 649 3.88 23.24 -33.37
N ALA A 650 5.19 23.11 -33.55
CA ALA A 650 5.90 21.85 -33.76
C ALA A 650 6.80 21.55 -32.56
N TRP A 651 6.58 20.39 -31.93
CA TRP A 651 7.37 19.93 -30.79
C TRP A 651 8.57 19.09 -31.25
N LYS A 652 9.75 19.38 -30.69
CA LYS A 652 10.97 18.61 -30.92
C LYS A 652 11.68 18.38 -29.59
N ALA A 653 12.25 17.18 -29.39
CA ALA A 653 13.11 16.92 -28.24
C ALA A 653 14.29 17.91 -28.22
N ALA A 654 14.58 18.47 -27.05
CA ALA A 654 15.68 19.42 -26.87
C ALA A 654 17.05 18.73 -26.97
N ASP A 655 17.12 17.44 -26.60
CA ASP A 655 18.30 16.61 -26.66
C ASP A 655 17.93 15.11 -26.80
N ALA A 656 18.95 14.24 -26.74
CA ALA A 656 18.79 12.79 -26.90
C ALA A 656 18.04 12.10 -25.75
N SER A 657 17.96 12.72 -24.56
CA SER A 657 17.22 12.16 -23.42
C SER A 657 15.72 12.11 -23.68
N SER A 658 15.21 13.04 -24.51
CA SER A 658 13.77 13.22 -24.75
C SER A 658 12.96 13.40 -23.45
N GLU A 659 13.58 14.03 -22.44
CA GLU A 659 12.92 14.44 -21.19
C GLU A 659 12.34 15.87 -21.29
N ARG A 660 12.97 16.71 -22.13
CA ARG A 660 12.56 18.09 -22.40
C ARG A 660 12.38 18.33 -23.89
N PHE A 661 11.42 19.20 -24.23
CA PHE A 661 10.98 19.48 -25.60
C PHE A 661 10.82 20.99 -25.83
N GLU A 662 11.11 21.42 -27.04
CA GLU A 662 10.87 22.78 -27.53
C GLU A 662 9.66 22.79 -28.48
N GLY A 663 8.68 23.63 -28.18
CA GLY A 663 7.56 23.95 -29.06
C GLY A 663 7.92 25.16 -29.91
N ARG A 664 8.13 24.95 -31.21
CA ARG A 664 8.52 25.99 -32.17
C ARG A 664 7.36 26.37 -33.08
N ASP A 665 7.23 27.65 -33.39
CA ASP A 665 6.30 28.09 -34.43
C ASP A 665 6.65 27.45 -35.77
N ARG A 666 5.68 26.85 -36.46
CA ARG A 666 5.95 26.16 -37.73
C ARG A 666 6.35 27.08 -38.88
N LYS A 667 6.01 28.37 -38.82
CA LYS A 667 6.33 29.34 -39.87
C LYS A 667 7.68 30.02 -39.62
N SER A 668 7.91 30.52 -38.40
CA SER A 668 9.14 31.25 -38.06
C SER A 668 10.26 30.36 -37.50
N ALA A 669 9.94 29.13 -37.05
CA ALA A 669 10.83 28.24 -36.30
C ALA A 669 11.31 28.78 -34.93
N GLU A 670 10.77 29.91 -34.48
CA GLU A 670 11.07 30.49 -33.16
C GLU A 670 10.50 29.62 -32.04
N VAL A 671 11.27 29.48 -30.96
CA VAL A 671 10.81 28.75 -29.75
C VAL A 671 9.72 29.60 -29.08
N LYS A 672 8.51 29.04 -29.00
CA LYS A 672 7.37 29.63 -28.29
C LYS A 672 7.29 29.12 -26.85
N TYR A 673 7.50 27.81 -26.69
CA TYR A 673 7.32 27.13 -25.42
C TYR A 673 8.39 26.06 -25.19
N THR A 674 8.55 25.68 -23.93
CA THR A 674 9.24 24.44 -23.55
C THR A 674 8.29 23.58 -22.72
N GLY A 675 8.51 22.28 -22.71
CA GLY A 675 7.71 21.32 -21.95
C GLY A 675 8.49 20.04 -21.68
N THR A 676 8.06 19.28 -20.69
CA THR A 676 8.61 17.96 -20.37
C THR A 676 7.70 16.84 -20.86
N ARG A 677 8.11 15.59 -20.65
CA ARG A 677 7.27 14.42 -20.95
C ARG A 677 5.90 14.50 -20.27
N VAL A 678 5.85 15.00 -19.04
CA VAL A 678 4.61 15.17 -18.25
C VAL A 678 3.65 16.15 -18.92
N ASP A 679 4.17 17.15 -19.63
CA ASP A 679 3.34 18.13 -20.34
C ASP A 679 2.86 17.55 -21.67
N LEU A 680 3.78 16.98 -22.45
CA LEU A 680 3.50 16.53 -23.81
C LEU A 680 2.69 15.22 -23.86
N VAL A 681 2.65 14.44 -22.78
CA VAL A 681 1.86 13.20 -22.75
C VAL A 681 0.37 13.44 -23.01
N PHE A 682 -0.15 14.59 -22.59
CA PHE A 682 -1.54 15.01 -22.85
C PHE A 682 -1.80 15.39 -24.30
N GLY A 683 -0.76 15.60 -25.11
CA GLY A 683 -0.88 15.77 -26.57
C GLY A 683 -0.62 14.49 -27.36
N SER A 684 -0.17 13.42 -26.70
CA SER A 684 0.41 12.21 -27.32
C SER A 684 -0.39 10.94 -27.01
N ASN A 685 -0.64 10.62 -25.74
CA ASN A 685 -1.43 9.46 -25.37
C ASN A 685 -2.89 9.66 -25.80
N ALA A 686 -3.46 8.75 -26.59
CA ALA A 686 -4.78 8.94 -27.20
C ALA A 686 -5.93 9.18 -26.19
N VAL A 687 -5.88 8.55 -25.00
CA VAL A 687 -6.90 8.75 -23.96
C VAL A 687 -6.72 10.11 -23.31
N LEU A 688 -5.50 10.46 -22.86
CA LEU A 688 -5.23 11.75 -22.24
C LEU A 688 -5.45 12.91 -23.22
N ARG A 689 -5.14 12.72 -24.50
CA ARG A 689 -5.40 13.68 -25.56
C ARG A 689 -6.89 13.93 -25.75
N ALA A 690 -7.72 12.89 -25.75
CA ALA A 690 -9.17 13.06 -25.81
C ALA A 690 -9.70 13.87 -24.61
N LEU A 691 -9.12 13.70 -23.41
CA LEU A 691 -9.44 14.53 -22.24
C LEU A 691 -8.95 15.97 -22.39
N ALA A 692 -7.76 16.18 -22.94
CA ALA A 692 -7.22 17.50 -23.23
C ALA A 692 -8.06 18.25 -24.28
N GLU A 693 -8.60 17.55 -25.28
CA GLU A 693 -9.48 18.13 -26.31
C GLU A 693 -10.77 18.69 -25.72
N VAL A 694 -11.34 18.04 -24.69
CA VAL A 694 -12.49 18.59 -23.94
C VAL A 694 -12.11 19.93 -23.34
N TYR A 695 -10.98 20.03 -22.63
CA TYR A 695 -10.59 21.28 -21.99
C TYR A 695 -10.03 22.33 -22.96
N ALA A 696 -9.53 21.95 -24.14
CA ALA A 696 -9.10 22.88 -25.18
C ALA A 696 -10.27 23.47 -25.99
N SER A 697 -11.47 22.91 -25.87
CA SER A 697 -12.63 23.35 -26.64
C SER A 697 -13.08 24.77 -26.23
N ALA A 698 -13.64 25.51 -27.19
CA ALA A 698 -13.98 26.92 -27.00
C ALA A 698 -15.08 27.16 -25.94
N ASP A 699 -15.91 26.15 -25.67
CA ASP A 699 -16.97 26.14 -24.66
C ASP A 699 -16.51 25.64 -23.28
N ALA A 700 -15.23 25.26 -23.13
CA ALA A 700 -14.74 24.60 -21.92
C ALA A 700 -14.25 25.56 -20.83
N LYS A 701 -14.24 26.88 -21.05
CA LYS A 701 -13.67 27.86 -20.11
C LYS A 701 -14.23 27.72 -18.68
N GLU A 702 -15.56 27.74 -18.52
CA GLU A 702 -16.20 27.62 -17.21
C GLU A 702 -16.10 26.19 -16.67
N LYS A 703 -16.26 25.19 -17.54
CA LYS A 703 -16.09 23.77 -17.18
C LYS A 703 -14.71 23.49 -16.59
N PHE A 704 -13.66 24.00 -17.21
CA PHE A 704 -12.28 23.85 -16.75
C PHE A 704 -12.08 24.41 -15.34
N VAL A 705 -12.59 25.61 -15.06
CA VAL A 705 -12.50 26.22 -13.73
C VAL A 705 -13.25 25.38 -12.69
N ASN A 706 -14.49 24.97 -12.99
CA ASN A 706 -15.30 24.15 -12.09
C ASN A 706 -14.67 22.80 -11.79
N ASP A 707 -14.19 22.10 -12.83
CA ASP A 707 -13.57 20.78 -12.67
C ASP A 707 -12.20 20.89 -11.95
N PHE A 708 -11.42 21.96 -12.21
CA PHE A 708 -10.19 22.23 -11.48
C PHE A 708 -10.47 22.45 -9.99
N VAL A 709 -11.47 23.28 -9.66
CA VAL A 709 -11.85 23.55 -8.27
C VAL A 709 -12.34 22.27 -7.58
N ALA A 710 -13.15 21.45 -8.24
CA ALA A 710 -13.61 20.18 -7.68
C ALA A 710 -12.43 19.23 -7.39
N ALA A 711 -11.51 19.06 -8.34
CA ALA A 711 -10.33 18.21 -8.16
C ALA A 711 -9.37 18.77 -7.11
N TRP A 712 -9.19 20.10 -7.06
CA TRP A 712 -8.39 20.79 -6.03
C TRP A 712 -8.97 20.55 -4.63
N THR A 713 -10.26 20.82 -4.44
CA THR A 713 -10.96 20.59 -3.18
C THR A 713 -10.88 19.13 -2.74
N ARG A 714 -10.95 18.17 -3.68
CA ARG A 714 -10.74 16.76 -3.37
C ARG A 714 -9.35 16.51 -2.79
N VAL A 715 -8.29 16.93 -3.48
CA VAL A 715 -6.89 16.72 -3.02
C VAL A 715 -6.65 17.35 -1.65
N MET A 716 -7.14 18.58 -1.44
CA MET A 716 -6.99 19.28 -0.15
C MET A 716 -7.66 18.55 1.03
N ASN A 717 -8.61 17.64 0.76
CA ASN A 717 -9.40 16.95 1.78
C ASN A 717 -9.15 15.44 1.86
N LEU A 718 -8.15 14.89 1.14
CA LEU A 718 -7.88 13.44 1.13
C LEU A 718 -7.54 12.86 2.51
N ASP A 719 -7.04 13.67 3.44
CA ASP A 719 -6.65 13.28 4.80
C ASP A 719 -7.66 13.71 5.87
N ARG A 720 -8.82 14.25 5.49
CA ARG A 720 -9.85 14.78 6.39
C ARG A 720 -10.76 13.70 6.97
N PHE A 721 -10.14 12.67 7.51
CA PHE A 721 -10.82 11.55 8.16
C PHE A 721 -11.55 11.94 9.46
N ASP A 722 -11.29 13.14 9.98
CA ASP A 722 -12.01 13.75 11.10
C ASP A 722 -13.42 14.22 10.73
N LEU A 723 -13.72 14.39 9.44
CA LEU A 723 -15.01 14.86 8.94
C LEU A 723 -15.98 13.73 8.51
N VAL A 724 -15.51 12.48 8.51
CA VAL A 724 -16.21 11.30 7.94
C VAL A 724 -16.43 10.21 8.97
#